data_AF-A0ABD1ELD6-F1
#
_entry.id   AF-A0ABD1ELD6-F1
#
_cell.length_a   1.000
_cell.length_b   1.000
_cell.length_c   1.000
_cell.angle_alpha   90.00
_cell.angle_beta   90.00
_cell.angle_gamma   90.00
#
_symmetry.space_group_name_H-M   'P 1'
#
loop_
_entity.id
_entity.type
_entity.pdbx_description
1 polymer ?
#
loop_
_entity_poly.entity_id
_entity_poly.type
_entity_poly.pdbx_seq_one_letter_code
_entity_poly.pdbx_strand_id
1 'polypeptide(L)'
;MEESDFSDKEEEGDLGQEEELDPNNPDHAFAIVEREYNKVVSELEQTPEASQFADDFNKLFEAFFKSYQRQMEVEKLNADYEKELNTKISQIEAAIKLAEEDKITIDNLKVEIDKAWKLADAAHAREQLAQEIIDNLRAQVENLNAEIDFKNKMSQDSEEVEMNKHKDGLARERSRLVNEVAQLTTKLQNASNYQDELERKNSAADLKINELAAQLEDQSAEILRAKRANEKLEADLMELRLSSEDKDINIQNLKGVINDHLKRIARLESEVKLHKNNFEKIYKDNEQNIAKLVKLQDDYNNIMYELELARKMYQDKLTVIKINEEEIFRMKGDYNKLSKNNSLSEKRILTLNSEKDELQLEKNNMRHRIAILEKEIDDYKRFADEDKRANETVTKEKDILNKTIQRQQVVARDQLKLIQIQDQSKKKLEVELDSLLLESGKQKKQIHQLERERDKLAEVQLELTKTIEYNMDDIREKKGQIFDLKKSITEHQNEIRQHKNTYEAIRADRNSLQKTLQEATAECGELKKKLKIVVHQTEQLKEDISMKEKLLIKDENIMRKINKEKDNLKLEVTAGLDQIRLLKHDVKQHKEEEKRLHETILEQEKTIRAQVKDMEQLMNERDVLGSQLVRRNDEIALLNEKIKILQSILNKGETQYDQRLQDIKLLKIEIKRLRQEKLLLNKQMNNTIDLRQEIFHLERDLTKARLQCKALEEEVQTPLNIHRWRKLEGSDPDVVELLQKIKVLQKRVLHQASQAIERERQLKEAERLYLNLRQVLSKQPGPGIQNELVKTQRALKMRGDKLKCLISELNMAELKASEYKADLQKVTEELGELKRKYLEEKKTNRARATPLESTAKERDYMQESASEVRFTGGGFRMSVQQICSK
;
A
#
# COMPACT_ATOMS: atom_id res chain seq x y z
N MET A 1 41.95 36.67 51.50
CA MET A 1 40.62 36.58 52.12
C MET A 1 39.75 35.82 51.15
N GLU A 2 39.32 34.57 51.33
CA GLU A 2 39.41 33.49 52.33
C GLU A 2 39.13 32.24 51.46
N GLU A 3 40.11 31.36 51.22
CA GLU A 3 40.25 30.01 51.80
C GLU A 3 38.97 29.29 52.25
N SER A 4 38.65 28.16 51.59
CA SER A 4 37.92 26.97 52.09
C SER A 4 37.52 26.10 50.89
N ASP A 5 37.66 24.78 50.83
CA ASP A 5 38.44 23.79 51.57
C ASP A 5 38.38 22.53 50.68
N PHE A 6 39.53 21.99 50.27
CA PHE A 6 39.64 20.76 49.51
C PHE A 6 39.91 19.66 50.55
N SER A 7 38.98 18.72 50.73
CA SER A 7 39.27 17.48 51.43
C SER A 7 38.96 16.29 50.52
N ASP A 8 40.01 15.74 49.93
CA ASP A 8 40.07 14.37 49.46
C ASP A 8 39.68 13.43 50.61
N LYS A 9 38.77 12.49 50.32
CA LYS A 9 38.64 11.27 51.11
C LYS A 9 38.72 10.07 50.18
N GLU A 10 39.75 9.31 50.46
CA GLU A 10 40.16 8.04 49.91
C GLU A 10 39.02 7.02 49.91
N GLU A 11 38.90 6.29 48.79
CA GLU A 11 38.18 5.03 48.70
C GLU A 11 38.90 3.98 49.56
N GLU A 12 38.52 3.87 50.83
CA GLU A 12 38.73 2.65 51.61
C GLU A 12 37.65 1.63 51.26
N GLY A 13 38.08 0.44 50.86
CA GLY A 13 37.20 -0.69 50.60
C GLY A 13 36.44 -1.11 51.86
N ASP A 14 35.11 -1.05 51.79
CA ASP A 14 34.22 -1.69 52.75
C ASP A 14 34.06 -3.17 52.35
N LEU A 15 34.91 -4.01 52.95
CA LEU A 15 34.72 -5.45 53.01
C LEU A 15 33.58 -5.74 54.00
N GLY A 16 32.41 -6.11 53.48
CA GLY A 16 31.51 -7.04 54.16
C GLY A 16 30.42 -6.46 55.05
N GLN A 17 29.55 -5.60 54.51
CA GLN A 17 28.16 -5.55 54.98
C GLN A 17 27.36 -6.57 54.18
N GLU A 18 26.99 -7.69 54.79
CA GLU A 18 25.93 -8.54 54.24
C GLU A 18 24.65 -7.70 54.19
N GLU A 19 24.12 -7.44 52.99
CA GLU A 19 22.81 -6.81 52.83
C GLU A 19 21.78 -7.62 53.65
N GLU A 20 21.18 -6.99 54.66
CA GLU A 20 20.02 -7.53 55.36
C GLU A 20 18.85 -7.55 54.37
N LEU A 21 18.71 -8.68 53.67
CA LEU A 21 17.60 -8.92 52.77
C LEU A 21 16.31 -9.08 53.58
N ASP A 22 15.51 -8.00 53.64
CA ASP A 22 14.19 -8.01 54.29
C ASP A 22 13.21 -9.01 53.62
N PRO A 23 12.74 -10.06 54.34
CA PRO A 23 11.79 -11.04 53.80
C PRO A 23 10.42 -10.48 53.43
N ASN A 24 10.08 -9.27 53.89
CA ASN A 24 8.79 -8.63 53.59
C ASN A 24 8.86 -7.68 52.38
N ASN A 25 10.06 -7.42 51.84
CA ASN A 25 10.22 -6.58 50.66
C ASN A 25 10.12 -7.43 49.38
N PRO A 26 9.12 -7.21 48.50
CA PRO A 26 8.97 -7.96 47.26
C PRO A 26 10.21 -7.91 46.36
N ASP A 27 10.94 -6.80 46.39
CA ASP A 27 12.14 -6.58 45.56
C ASP A 27 13.34 -7.42 46.03
N HIS A 28 13.34 -7.88 47.29
CA HIS A 28 14.40 -8.71 47.86
C HIS A 28 14.10 -10.21 47.74
N ALA A 29 12.88 -10.59 47.36
CA ALA A 29 12.43 -11.97 47.33
C ALA A 29 13.29 -12.88 46.44
N PHE A 30 13.74 -12.38 45.28
CA PHE A 30 14.62 -13.15 44.38
C PHE A 30 16.03 -13.33 44.97
N ALA A 31 16.61 -12.27 45.54
CA ALA A 31 17.94 -12.32 46.14
C ALA A 31 17.99 -13.27 47.36
N ILE A 32 16.90 -13.36 48.12
CA ILE A 32 16.75 -14.33 49.22
C ILE A 32 16.75 -15.76 48.67
N VAL A 33 15.94 -16.03 47.64
CA VAL A 33 15.83 -17.35 47.02
C VAL A 33 17.14 -17.79 46.36
N GLU A 34 17.88 -16.86 45.75
CA GLU A 34 19.22 -17.11 45.19
C GLU A 34 20.26 -17.43 46.27
N ARG A 35 20.24 -16.70 47.40
CA ARG A 35 21.13 -16.97 48.54
C ARG A 35 20.84 -18.33 49.17
N GLU A 36 19.57 -18.69 49.34
CA GLU A 36 19.15 -20.00 49.85
C GLU A 36 19.50 -21.13 48.86
N TYR A 37 19.30 -20.92 47.56
CA TYR A 37 19.69 -21.87 46.51
C TYR A 37 21.18 -22.18 46.57
N ASN A 38 22.04 -21.15 46.58
CA ASN A 38 23.49 -21.33 46.63
C ASN A 38 23.95 -22.09 47.88
N LYS A 39 23.29 -21.85 49.02
CA LYS A 39 23.56 -22.57 50.27
C LYS A 39 23.15 -24.05 50.17
N VAL A 40 21.95 -24.33 49.66
CA VAL A 40 21.41 -25.69 49.51
C VAL A 40 22.21 -26.50 48.48
N VAL A 41 22.63 -25.91 47.35
CA VAL A 41 23.51 -26.58 46.38
C VAL A 41 24.85 -26.93 47.00
N SER A 42 25.45 -26.02 47.77
CA SER A 42 26.72 -26.29 48.47
C SER A 42 26.59 -27.43 49.49
N GLU A 43 25.46 -27.54 50.19
CA GLU A 43 25.18 -28.64 51.12
C GLU A 43 24.93 -29.98 50.39
N LEU A 44 24.24 -29.96 49.24
CA LEU A 44 23.98 -31.13 48.39
C LEU A 44 25.25 -31.69 47.72
N GLU A 45 26.17 -30.81 47.31
CA GLU A 45 27.45 -31.22 46.70
C GLU A 45 28.42 -31.83 47.73
N GLN A 46 28.32 -31.44 49.00
CA GLN A 46 29.15 -32.00 50.09
C GLN A 46 28.69 -33.39 50.55
N THR A 47 27.48 -33.84 50.17
CA THR A 47 26.93 -35.14 50.53
C THR A 47 26.95 -36.13 49.36
N PRO A 48 27.76 -37.22 49.41
CA PRO A 48 27.98 -38.12 48.26
C PRO A 48 26.71 -38.82 47.74
N GLU A 49 25.75 -39.10 48.63
CA GLU A 49 24.48 -39.76 48.31
C GLU A 49 23.46 -38.79 47.71
N ALA A 50 23.61 -37.48 47.93
CA ALA A 50 22.67 -36.43 47.51
C ALA A 50 23.17 -35.59 46.32
N SER A 51 24.46 -35.71 45.95
CA SER A 51 25.07 -35.00 44.82
C SER A 51 24.33 -35.19 43.49
N GLN A 52 23.65 -36.34 43.28
CA GLN A 52 22.83 -36.57 42.09
C GLN A 52 21.61 -35.63 42.00
N PHE A 53 21.11 -35.11 43.13
CA PHE A 53 19.99 -34.17 43.18
C PHE A 53 20.41 -32.72 42.97
N ALA A 54 21.71 -32.39 43.10
CA ALA A 54 22.23 -31.05 42.84
C ALA A 54 21.98 -30.63 41.38
N ASP A 55 22.19 -31.54 40.42
CA ASP A 55 21.92 -31.30 39.00
C ASP A 55 20.43 -31.02 38.72
N ASP A 56 19.52 -31.72 39.39
CA ASP A 56 18.09 -31.52 39.22
C ASP A 56 17.61 -30.25 39.93
N PHE A 57 18.21 -29.89 41.06
CA PHE A 57 17.95 -28.63 41.76
C PHE A 57 18.48 -27.42 40.95
N ASN A 58 19.63 -27.55 40.29
CA ASN A 58 20.17 -26.56 39.36
C ASN A 58 19.24 -26.31 38.17
N LYS A 59 18.69 -27.37 37.55
CA LYS A 59 17.70 -27.23 36.47
C LYS A 59 16.42 -26.53 36.95
N LEU A 60 15.98 -26.81 38.18
CA LEU A 60 14.80 -26.18 38.76
C LEU A 60 15.02 -24.68 39.00
N PHE A 61 16.17 -24.31 39.56
CA PHE A 61 16.54 -22.92 39.77
C PHE A 61 16.75 -22.18 38.45
N GLU A 62 17.35 -22.81 37.45
CA GLU A 62 17.48 -22.22 36.10
C GLU A 62 16.12 -21.94 35.46
N ALA A 63 15.14 -22.84 35.64
CA ALA A 63 13.76 -22.63 35.18
C ALA A 63 13.07 -21.49 35.95
N PHE A 64 13.26 -21.42 37.27
CA PHE A 64 12.77 -20.32 38.11
C PHE A 64 13.39 -18.97 37.70
N PHE A 65 14.70 -18.93 37.49
CA PHE A 65 15.43 -17.74 37.05
C PHE A 65 14.93 -17.23 35.71
N LYS A 66 14.74 -18.13 34.73
CA LYS A 66 14.15 -17.78 33.43
C LYS A 66 12.73 -17.24 33.56
N SER A 67 11.94 -17.80 34.48
CA SER A 67 10.58 -17.29 34.76
C SER A 67 10.61 -15.91 35.41
N TYR A 68 11.52 -15.67 36.36
CA TYR A 68 11.71 -14.38 37.03
C TYR A 68 12.19 -13.29 36.04
N GLN A 69 13.18 -13.60 35.20
CA GLN A 69 13.62 -12.68 34.14
C GLN A 69 12.47 -12.29 33.21
N ARG A 70 11.65 -13.27 32.80
CA ARG A 70 10.49 -13.00 31.96
C ARG A 70 9.42 -12.18 32.67
N GLN A 71 9.20 -12.41 33.97
CA GLN A 71 8.30 -11.60 34.78
C GLN A 71 8.79 -10.15 34.86
N MET A 72 10.07 -9.91 35.14
CA MET A 72 10.66 -8.56 35.15
C MET A 72 10.56 -7.85 33.80
N GLU A 73 10.77 -8.56 32.69
CA GLU A 73 10.59 -8.01 31.35
C GLU A 73 9.14 -7.59 31.10
N VAL A 74 8.18 -8.41 31.52
CA VAL A 74 6.75 -8.10 31.40
C VAL A 74 6.34 -6.93 32.30
N GLU A 75 6.85 -6.85 33.53
CA GLU A 75 6.60 -5.72 34.44
C GLU A 75 7.17 -4.41 33.89
N LYS A 76 8.37 -4.43 33.31
CA LYS A 76 8.93 -3.27 32.60
C LYS A 76 8.08 -2.86 31.40
N LEU A 77 7.66 -3.82 30.58
CA LEU A 77 6.78 -3.54 29.44
C LEU A 77 5.44 -2.97 29.90
N ASN A 78 4.85 -3.48 30.98
CA ASN A 78 3.62 -2.94 31.54
C ASN A 78 3.81 -1.50 32.06
N ALA A 79 4.91 -1.22 32.76
CA ALA A 79 5.22 0.13 33.22
C ALA A 79 5.44 1.11 32.06
N ASP A 80 6.05 0.66 30.96
CA ASP A 80 6.21 1.45 29.74
C ASP A 80 4.87 1.68 29.04
N TYR A 81 3.99 0.67 28.99
CA TYR A 81 2.63 0.82 28.47
C TYR A 81 1.76 1.72 29.34
N GLU A 82 1.90 1.70 30.66
CA GLU A 82 1.20 2.61 31.55
C GLU A 82 1.65 4.06 31.33
N LYS A 83 2.96 4.29 31.14
CA LYS A 83 3.47 5.62 30.77
C LYS A 83 2.93 6.06 29.42
N GLU A 84 2.97 5.19 28.41
CA GLU A 84 2.46 5.52 27.08
C GLU A 84 0.95 5.82 27.14
N LEU A 85 0.17 5.00 27.84
CA LEU A 85 -1.26 5.20 28.05
C LEU A 85 -1.55 6.56 28.71
N ASN A 86 -0.81 6.90 29.77
CA ASN A 86 -0.96 8.19 30.45
C ASN A 86 -0.61 9.39 29.55
N THR A 87 0.41 9.25 28.69
CA THR A 87 0.72 10.29 27.69
C THR A 87 -0.40 10.43 26.64
N LYS A 88 -0.99 9.31 26.20
CA LYS A 88 -2.11 9.33 25.25
C LYS A 88 -3.37 9.91 25.86
N ILE A 89 -3.68 9.60 27.12
CA ILE A 89 -4.79 10.21 27.86
C ILE A 89 -4.59 11.73 27.94
N SER A 90 -3.39 12.19 28.31
CA SER A 90 -3.08 13.62 28.38
C SER A 90 -3.21 14.33 27.02
N GLN A 91 -2.81 13.66 25.92
CA GLN A 91 -2.97 14.18 24.56
C GLN A 91 -4.45 14.27 24.16
N ILE A 92 -5.26 13.29 24.53
CA ILE A 92 -6.72 13.29 24.27
C ILE A 92 -7.40 14.41 25.06
N GLU A 93 -7.06 14.59 26.34
CA GLU A 93 -7.61 15.69 27.14
C GLU A 93 -7.26 17.07 26.58
N ALA A 94 -6.02 17.25 26.09
CA ALA A 94 -5.61 18.47 25.40
C ALA A 94 -6.39 18.70 24.09
N ALA A 95 -6.60 17.65 23.30
CA ALA A 95 -7.38 17.73 22.07
C ALA A 95 -8.87 18.04 22.33
N ILE A 96 -9.45 17.50 23.40
CA ILE A 96 -10.83 17.79 23.80
C ILE A 96 -10.96 19.28 24.20
N LYS A 97 -10.02 19.80 25.00
CA LYS A 97 -10.02 21.24 25.37
C LYS A 97 -9.91 22.14 24.15
N LEU A 98 -9.01 21.82 23.22
CA LEU A 98 -8.89 22.58 21.96
C LEU A 98 -10.19 22.51 21.13
N ALA A 99 -10.84 21.34 21.05
CA ALA A 99 -12.11 21.22 20.35
C ALA A 99 -13.25 22.02 21.01
N GLU A 100 -13.24 22.16 22.34
CA GLU A 100 -14.18 23.01 23.07
C GLU A 100 -13.92 24.50 22.81
N GLU A 101 -12.66 24.93 22.80
CA GLU A 101 -12.26 26.30 22.45
C GLU A 101 -12.59 26.64 20.98
N ASP A 102 -12.34 25.71 20.06
CA ASP A 102 -12.71 25.81 18.65
C ASP A 102 -14.23 25.91 18.48
N LYS A 103 -15.00 25.18 19.27
CA LYS A 103 -16.47 25.29 19.24
C LYS A 103 -16.94 26.68 19.67
N ILE A 104 -16.35 27.25 20.73
CA ILE A 104 -16.67 28.61 21.19
C ILE A 104 -16.31 29.66 20.14
N THR A 105 -15.13 29.53 19.50
CA THR A 105 -14.72 30.45 18.43
C THR A 105 -15.59 30.32 17.19
N ILE A 106 -15.97 29.11 16.78
CA ILE A 106 -16.91 28.88 15.68
C ILE A 106 -18.26 29.53 15.97
N ASP A 107 -18.80 29.39 17.19
CA ASP A 107 -20.09 29.99 17.53
C ASP A 107 -20.02 31.53 17.56
N ASN A 108 -18.91 32.11 18.01
CA ASN A 108 -18.67 33.56 17.90
C ASN A 108 -18.60 34.02 16.44
N LEU A 109 -17.88 33.29 15.58
CA LEU A 109 -17.76 33.60 14.16
C LEU A 109 -19.10 33.50 13.44
N LYS A 110 -19.97 32.53 13.78
CA LYS A 110 -21.34 32.45 13.25
C LYS A 110 -22.15 33.69 13.60
N VAL A 111 -22.04 34.20 14.84
CA VAL A 111 -22.72 35.44 15.25
C VAL A 111 -22.20 36.65 14.48
N GLU A 112 -20.90 36.70 14.18
CA GLU A 112 -20.31 37.76 13.35
C GLU A 112 -20.73 37.67 11.88
N ILE A 113 -20.83 36.45 11.32
CA ILE A 113 -21.35 36.22 9.97
C ILE A 113 -22.80 36.67 9.87
N ASP A 114 -23.65 36.34 10.85
CA ASP A 114 -25.05 36.80 10.88
C ASP A 114 -25.15 38.34 10.96
N LYS A 115 -24.24 38.99 11.68
CA LYS A 115 -24.15 40.46 11.71
C LYS A 115 -23.69 41.02 10.37
N ALA A 116 -22.70 40.41 9.73
CA ALA A 116 -22.19 40.81 8.43
C ALA A 116 -23.26 40.63 7.34
N TRP A 117 -24.03 39.55 7.38
CA TRP A 117 -25.19 39.33 6.49
C TRP A 117 -26.26 40.40 6.66
N LYS A 118 -26.65 40.72 7.90
CA LYS A 118 -27.61 41.80 8.17
C LYS A 118 -27.11 43.17 7.71
N LEU A 119 -25.80 43.42 7.82
CA LEU A 119 -25.19 44.66 7.33
C LEU A 119 -25.14 44.69 5.80
N ALA A 120 -24.88 43.56 5.14
CA ALA A 120 -24.91 43.44 3.69
C ALA A 120 -26.33 43.62 3.14
N ASP A 121 -27.34 43.00 3.75
CA ASP A 121 -28.75 43.19 3.39
C ASP A 121 -29.18 44.65 3.56
N ALA A 122 -28.75 45.31 4.66
CA ALA A 122 -29.01 46.73 4.88
C ALA A 122 -28.28 47.64 3.88
N ALA A 123 -27.07 47.27 3.43
CA ALA A 123 -26.35 47.99 2.39
C ALA A 123 -27.04 47.82 1.02
N HIS A 124 -27.49 46.61 0.70
CA HIS A 124 -28.16 46.31 -0.56
C HIS A 124 -29.55 46.98 -0.64
N ALA A 125 -30.28 47.05 0.47
CA ALA A 125 -31.53 47.82 0.56
C ALA A 125 -31.31 49.34 0.34
N ARG A 126 -30.19 49.91 0.83
CA ARG A 126 -29.85 51.32 0.56
C ARG A 126 -29.44 51.53 -0.90
N GLU A 127 -28.74 50.56 -1.49
CA GLU A 127 -28.35 50.59 -2.89
C GLU A 127 -29.57 50.53 -3.83
N GLN A 128 -30.55 49.65 -3.54
CA GLN A 128 -31.82 49.64 -4.27
C GLN A 128 -32.57 50.96 -4.18
N LEU A 129 -32.65 51.56 -2.98
CA LEU A 129 -33.27 52.88 -2.82
C LEU A 129 -32.50 53.98 -3.58
N ALA A 130 -31.17 53.94 -3.57
CA ALA A 130 -30.35 54.87 -4.34
C ALA A 130 -30.55 54.69 -5.85
N GLN A 131 -30.69 53.45 -6.31
CA GLN A 131 -30.94 53.11 -7.71
C GLN A 131 -32.32 53.58 -8.17
N GLU A 132 -33.36 53.38 -7.35
CA GLU A 132 -34.71 53.92 -7.61
C GLU A 132 -34.72 55.46 -7.65
N ILE A 133 -33.92 56.13 -6.82
CA ILE A 133 -33.76 57.59 -6.85
C ILE A 133 -33.04 58.02 -8.14
N ILE A 134 -31.99 57.31 -8.54
CA ILE A 134 -31.24 57.59 -9.78
C ILE A 134 -32.14 57.40 -11.01
N ASP A 135 -32.94 56.34 -11.05
CA ASP A 135 -33.84 56.06 -12.17
C ASP A 135 -34.97 57.11 -12.24
N ASN A 136 -35.49 57.57 -11.10
CA ASN A 136 -36.42 58.71 -11.05
C ASN A 136 -35.79 60.03 -11.49
N LEU A 137 -34.54 60.30 -11.12
CA LEU A 137 -33.81 61.50 -11.56
C LEU A 137 -33.48 61.44 -13.06
N ARG A 138 -33.18 60.26 -13.61
CA ARG A 138 -33.00 60.05 -15.05
C ARG A 138 -34.29 60.32 -15.82
N ALA A 139 -35.44 59.85 -15.33
CA ALA A 139 -36.74 60.14 -15.92
C ALA A 139 -37.10 61.65 -15.87
N GLN A 140 -36.70 62.36 -14.80
CA GLN A 140 -36.86 63.83 -14.72
C GLN A 140 -35.95 64.59 -15.68
N VAL A 141 -34.70 64.14 -15.87
CA VAL A 141 -33.77 64.71 -16.85
C VAL A 141 -34.25 64.47 -18.28
N GLU A 142 -34.85 63.32 -18.56
CA GLU A 142 -35.43 63.00 -19.87
C GLU A 142 -36.66 63.89 -20.19
N ASN A 143 -37.51 64.15 -19.19
CA ASN A 143 -38.64 65.08 -19.32
C ASN A 143 -38.20 66.56 -19.47
N LEU A 144 -37.15 67.00 -18.77
CA LEU A 144 -36.61 68.36 -18.90
C LEU A 144 -35.89 68.57 -20.24
N ASN A 145 -35.21 67.54 -20.77
CA ASN A 145 -34.64 67.58 -22.11
C ASN A 145 -35.73 67.66 -23.20
N ALA A 146 -36.87 66.98 -23.00
CA ALA A 146 -38.02 67.10 -23.90
C ALA A 146 -38.66 68.51 -23.89
N GLU A 147 -38.67 69.21 -22.75
CA GLU A 147 -39.11 70.62 -22.66
C GLU A 147 -38.13 71.60 -23.33
N ILE A 148 -36.81 71.36 -23.23
CA ILE A 148 -35.79 72.19 -23.87
C ILE A 148 -35.85 72.06 -25.41
N ASP A 149 -36.11 70.86 -25.93
CA ASP A 149 -36.28 70.62 -27.37
C ASP A 149 -37.60 71.19 -27.91
N PHE A 150 -38.64 71.32 -27.08
CA PHE A 150 -39.89 71.98 -27.45
C PHE A 150 -39.78 73.52 -27.43
N LYS A 151 -38.96 74.09 -26.54
CA LYS A 151 -38.77 75.55 -26.42
C LYS A 151 -37.83 76.15 -27.46
N ASN A 152 -36.88 75.37 -27.97
CA ASN A 152 -35.92 75.81 -29.00
C ASN A 152 -36.50 75.85 -30.43
N LYS A 153 -37.76 75.42 -30.65
CA LYS A 153 -38.43 75.42 -31.97
C LYS A 153 -39.43 76.56 -32.21
N MET A 154 -39.58 77.49 -31.28
CA MET A 154 -40.49 78.64 -31.42
C MET A 154 -39.87 79.93 -30.85
N SER A 155 -39.05 80.60 -31.67
CA SER A 155 -38.93 82.08 -31.70
C SER A 155 -37.84 82.52 -32.67
N GLN A 156 -38.23 82.88 -33.89
CA GLN A 156 -37.55 83.93 -34.65
C GLN A 156 -38.57 84.53 -35.64
N ASP A 157 -38.89 85.82 -35.47
CA ASP A 157 -38.88 86.85 -36.51
C ASP A 157 -39.57 88.14 -36.04
N SER A 158 -38.86 89.28 -36.12
CA SER A 158 -39.26 90.43 -36.95
C SER A 158 -38.26 91.60 -36.86
N GLU A 159 -38.18 92.32 -37.97
CA GLU A 159 -37.11 93.16 -38.52
C GLU A 159 -37.19 94.69 -38.22
N GLU A 160 -36.09 95.38 -38.60
CA GLU A 160 -35.92 96.73 -39.22
C GLU A 160 -36.24 98.03 -38.43
N VAL A 161 -35.29 98.98 -38.23
CA VAL A 161 -34.58 99.98 -39.10
C VAL A 161 -35.38 101.29 -39.31
N GLU A 162 -34.78 102.47 -39.02
CA GLU A 162 -34.74 103.66 -39.92
C GLU A 162 -33.98 104.91 -39.39
N MET A 163 -33.59 105.78 -40.33
CA MET A 163 -32.59 106.87 -40.34
C MET A 163 -33.18 108.25 -40.71
N ASN A 164 -32.49 109.40 -40.44
CA ASN A 164 -32.33 110.61 -41.32
C ASN A 164 -31.66 111.85 -40.62
N LYS A 165 -30.57 112.48 -41.15
CA LYS A 165 -30.37 113.67 -42.08
C LYS A 165 -30.63 115.08 -41.45
N HIS A 166 -29.96 116.24 -41.73
CA HIS A 166 -28.69 116.69 -42.35
C HIS A 166 -28.50 118.25 -42.16
N LYS A 167 -27.25 118.74 -42.18
CA LYS A 167 -26.69 120.08 -42.59
C LYS A 167 -27.08 121.43 -41.92
N ASP A 168 -26.08 122.06 -41.29
CA ASP A 168 -25.81 123.51 -41.36
C ASP A 168 -24.30 123.70 -41.06
N GLY A 169 -23.49 124.04 -42.07
CA GLY A 169 -22.04 123.93 -42.04
C GLY A 169 -21.37 125.26 -42.37
N LEU A 170 -20.40 125.64 -41.52
CA LEU A 170 -19.08 126.22 -41.86
C LEU A 170 -18.43 126.94 -40.65
N ALA A 171 -19.18 127.31 -39.61
CA ALA A 171 -18.62 127.59 -38.27
C ALA A 171 -18.48 126.30 -37.41
N ARG A 172 -19.21 125.24 -37.80
CA ARG A 172 -19.18 123.91 -37.18
C ARG A 172 -17.97 123.07 -37.60
N GLU A 173 -17.16 123.45 -38.58
CA GLU A 173 -16.06 122.59 -39.07
C GLU A 173 -14.87 122.47 -38.10
N ARG A 174 -14.57 123.53 -37.34
CA ARG A 174 -13.53 123.49 -36.28
C ARG A 174 -14.00 122.73 -35.04
N SER A 175 -15.26 122.91 -34.64
CA SER A 175 -15.90 122.13 -33.56
C SER A 175 -16.22 120.69 -33.99
N ARG A 176 -16.43 120.43 -35.28
CA ARG A 176 -16.64 119.11 -35.87
C ARG A 176 -15.34 118.34 -35.94
N LEU A 177 -14.22 118.92 -36.38
CA LEU A 177 -12.93 118.24 -36.31
C LEU A 177 -12.48 117.97 -34.86
N VAL A 178 -12.81 118.83 -33.89
CA VAL A 178 -12.54 118.56 -32.47
C VAL A 178 -13.51 117.53 -31.88
N ASN A 179 -14.80 117.54 -32.25
CA ASN A 179 -15.75 116.49 -31.85
C ASN A 179 -15.53 115.18 -32.60
N GLU A 180 -14.96 115.20 -33.80
CA GLU A 180 -14.64 114.03 -34.62
C GLU A 180 -13.32 113.44 -34.15
N VAL A 181 -12.35 114.26 -33.74
CA VAL A 181 -11.20 113.79 -32.95
C VAL A 181 -11.67 113.25 -31.59
N ALA A 182 -12.59 113.90 -30.87
CA ALA A 182 -13.11 113.38 -29.60
C ALA A 182 -13.95 112.11 -29.76
N GLN A 183 -14.73 111.99 -30.84
CA GLN A 183 -15.51 110.81 -31.21
C GLN A 183 -14.63 109.69 -31.74
N LEU A 184 -13.59 109.99 -32.50
CA LEU A 184 -12.58 109.02 -32.92
C LEU A 184 -11.71 108.61 -31.73
N THR A 185 -11.42 109.50 -30.77
CA THR A 185 -10.70 109.17 -29.53
C THR A 185 -11.59 108.34 -28.60
N THR A 186 -12.89 108.62 -28.51
CA THR A 186 -13.82 107.75 -27.77
C THR A 186 -14.12 106.45 -28.49
N LYS A 187 -14.17 106.42 -29.83
CA LYS A 187 -14.27 105.17 -30.61
C LYS A 187 -12.98 104.36 -30.53
N LEU A 188 -11.82 105.00 -30.54
CA LEU A 188 -10.52 104.37 -30.33
C LEU A 188 -10.39 103.88 -28.89
N GLN A 189 -10.85 104.64 -27.90
CA GLN A 189 -10.90 104.21 -26.51
C GLN A 189 -11.90 103.07 -26.31
N ASN A 190 -13.06 103.10 -26.97
CA ASN A 190 -14.02 102.01 -26.91
C ASN A 190 -13.54 100.78 -27.66
N ALA A 191 -12.85 100.95 -28.80
CA ALA A 191 -12.21 99.86 -29.54
C ALA A 191 -11.02 99.29 -28.76
N SER A 192 -10.23 100.12 -28.08
CA SER A 192 -9.15 99.70 -27.19
C SER A 192 -9.68 99.02 -25.94
N ASN A 193 -10.77 99.52 -25.33
CA ASN A 193 -11.42 98.84 -24.20
C ASN A 193 -12.06 97.53 -24.65
N TYR A 194 -12.65 97.48 -25.84
CA TYR A 194 -13.20 96.26 -26.42
C TYR A 194 -12.09 95.27 -26.81
N GLN A 195 -10.95 95.76 -27.28
CA GLN A 195 -9.77 94.95 -27.53
C GLN A 195 -9.16 94.44 -26.22
N ASP A 196 -9.06 95.26 -25.18
CA ASP A 196 -8.63 94.84 -23.84
C ASP A 196 -9.61 93.82 -23.23
N GLU A 197 -10.92 94.00 -23.45
CA GLU A 197 -11.94 93.03 -23.03
C GLU A 197 -11.84 91.72 -23.81
N LEU A 198 -11.58 91.79 -25.13
CA LEU A 198 -11.34 90.61 -25.96
C LEU A 198 -10.03 89.93 -25.60
N GLU A 199 -8.95 90.66 -25.33
CA GLU A 199 -7.66 90.11 -24.90
C GLU A 199 -7.77 89.50 -23.50
N ARG A 200 -8.56 90.09 -22.60
CA ARG A 200 -8.89 89.48 -21.30
C ARG A 200 -9.75 88.23 -21.45
N LYS A 201 -10.76 88.26 -22.32
CA LYS A 201 -11.58 87.07 -22.61
C LYS A 201 -10.77 85.99 -23.30
N ASN A 202 -9.84 86.34 -24.18
CA ASN A 202 -8.96 85.41 -24.86
C ASN A 202 -7.93 84.83 -23.89
N SER A 203 -7.32 85.65 -23.03
CA SER A 203 -6.43 85.18 -21.95
C SER A 203 -7.17 84.28 -20.96
N ALA A 204 -8.42 84.62 -20.62
CA ALA A 204 -9.26 83.78 -19.76
C ALA A 204 -9.67 82.47 -20.46
N ALA A 205 -9.95 82.52 -21.77
CA ALA A 205 -10.21 81.33 -22.58
C ALA A 205 -8.95 80.47 -22.72
N ASP A 206 -7.76 81.04 -22.92
CA ASP A 206 -6.49 80.35 -22.98
C ASP A 206 -6.13 79.69 -21.65
N LEU A 207 -6.37 80.40 -20.53
CA LEU A 207 -6.25 79.80 -19.19
C LEU A 207 -7.26 78.65 -19.01
N LYS A 208 -8.50 78.80 -19.49
CA LYS A 208 -9.52 77.76 -19.45
C LYS A 208 -9.13 76.55 -20.32
N ILE A 209 -8.56 76.79 -21.49
CA ILE A 209 -8.07 75.75 -22.40
C ILE A 209 -6.90 75.01 -21.76
N ASN A 210 -5.96 75.73 -21.12
CA ASN A 210 -4.85 75.11 -20.40
C ASN A 210 -5.32 74.31 -19.17
N GLU A 211 -6.30 74.83 -18.42
CA GLU A 211 -6.94 74.08 -17.32
C GLU A 211 -7.63 72.81 -17.83
N LEU A 212 -8.39 72.91 -18.94
CA LEU A 212 -9.06 71.76 -19.55
C LEU A 212 -8.07 70.77 -20.17
N ALA A 213 -6.96 71.25 -20.73
CA ALA A 213 -5.88 70.41 -21.26
C ALA A 213 -5.18 69.65 -20.13
N ALA A 214 -4.87 70.32 -19.01
CA ALA A 214 -4.31 69.68 -17.83
C ALA A 214 -5.28 68.64 -17.22
N GLN A 215 -6.58 68.97 -17.14
CA GLN A 215 -7.60 68.01 -16.70
C GLN A 215 -7.74 66.82 -17.64
N LEU A 216 -7.66 67.04 -18.96
CA LEU A 216 -7.65 65.96 -19.95
C LEU A 216 -6.39 65.09 -19.84
N GLU A 217 -5.24 65.69 -19.55
CA GLU A 217 -3.98 64.97 -19.36
C GLU A 217 -4.02 64.13 -18.08
N ASP A 218 -4.53 64.68 -16.97
CA ASP A 218 -4.77 63.96 -15.72
C ASP A 218 -5.77 62.82 -15.90
N GLN A 219 -6.89 63.07 -16.58
CA GLN A 219 -7.87 62.03 -16.91
C GLN A 219 -7.28 60.97 -17.83
N SER A 220 -6.47 61.34 -18.82
CA SER A 220 -5.81 60.38 -19.69
C SER A 220 -4.81 59.50 -18.93
N ALA A 221 -4.10 60.07 -17.95
CA ALA A 221 -3.19 59.35 -17.07
C ALA A 221 -3.94 58.41 -16.11
N GLU A 222 -5.10 58.84 -15.58
CA GLU A 222 -5.99 57.99 -14.78
C GLU A 222 -6.56 56.85 -15.62
N ILE A 223 -7.01 57.10 -16.85
CA ILE A 223 -7.50 56.07 -17.78
C ILE A 223 -6.38 55.07 -18.09
N LEU A 224 -5.14 55.53 -18.31
CA LEU A 224 -3.99 54.64 -18.54
C LEU A 224 -3.64 53.79 -17.31
N ARG A 225 -3.73 54.36 -16.10
CA ARG A 225 -3.54 53.59 -14.85
C ARG A 225 -4.66 52.57 -14.65
N ALA A 226 -5.91 52.97 -14.86
CA ALA A 226 -7.07 52.09 -14.78
C ALA A 226 -6.99 50.96 -15.82
N LYS A 227 -6.57 51.28 -17.06
CA LYS A 227 -6.35 50.29 -18.12
C LYS A 227 -5.26 49.28 -17.75
N ARG A 228 -4.12 49.73 -17.21
CA ARG A 228 -3.06 48.83 -16.73
C ARG A 228 -3.50 47.97 -15.54
N ALA A 229 -4.30 48.53 -14.64
CA ALA A 229 -4.87 47.77 -13.53
C ALA A 229 -5.88 46.72 -14.04
N ASN A 230 -6.69 47.07 -15.03
CA ASN A 230 -7.63 46.15 -15.65
C ASN A 230 -6.91 45.04 -16.44
N GLU A 231 -5.86 45.36 -17.21
CA GLU A 231 -5.03 44.38 -17.91
C GLU A 231 -4.35 43.40 -16.93
N LYS A 232 -3.92 43.88 -15.75
CA LYS A 232 -3.40 43.00 -14.68
C LYS A 232 -4.49 42.11 -14.09
N LEU A 233 -5.65 42.67 -13.76
CA LEU A 233 -6.78 41.90 -13.23
C LEU A 233 -7.30 40.86 -14.25
N GLU A 234 -7.30 41.18 -15.53
CA GLU A 234 -7.64 40.26 -16.62
C GLU A 234 -6.61 39.13 -16.73
N ALA A 235 -5.31 39.44 -16.59
CA ALA A 235 -4.25 38.44 -16.55
C ALA A 235 -4.38 37.51 -15.33
N ASP A 236 -4.60 38.08 -14.13
CA ASP A 236 -4.80 37.32 -12.88
C ASP A 236 -6.07 36.45 -12.97
N LEU A 237 -7.15 36.96 -13.57
CA LEU A 237 -8.38 36.20 -13.82
C LEU A 237 -8.16 35.07 -14.81
N MET A 238 -7.34 35.28 -15.84
CA MET A 238 -6.99 34.23 -16.80
C MET A 238 -6.15 33.13 -16.15
N GLU A 239 -5.17 33.50 -15.33
CA GLU A 239 -4.35 32.55 -14.57
C GLU A 239 -5.19 31.76 -13.55
N LEU A 240 -6.11 32.42 -12.84
CA LEU A 240 -7.05 31.76 -11.93
C LEU A 240 -8.01 30.81 -12.68
N ARG A 241 -8.46 31.19 -13.88
CA ARG A 241 -9.28 30.30 -14.72
C ARG A 241 -8.51 29.06 -15.16
N LEU A 242 -7.27 29.22 -15.64
CA LEU A 242 -6.42 28.09 -16.01
C LEU A 242 -6.15 27.19 -14.80
N SER A 243 -5.88 27.75 -13.62
CA SER A 243 -5.72 26.99 -12.39
C SER A 243 -7.00 26.25 -11.98
N SER A 244 -8.17 26.86 -12.19
CA SER A 244 -9.47 26.20 -11.95
C SER A 244 -9.71 25.06 -12.92
N GLU A 245 -9.41 25.24 -14.21
CA GLU A 245 -9.54 24.19 -15.23
C GLU A 245 -8.59 23.01 -14.94
N ASP A 246 -7.34 23.28 -14.54
CA ASP A 246 -6.39 22.24 -14.11
C ASP A 246 -6.90 21.49 -12.87
N LYS A 247 -7.49 22.21 -11.90
CA LYS A 247 -8.12 21.58 -10.73
C LYS A 247 -9.33 20.74 -11.12
N ASP A 248 -10.15 21.17 -12.06
CA ASP A 248 -11.30 20.41 -12.57
C ASP A 248 -10.86 19.14 -13.31
N ILE A 249 -9.80 19.21 -14.11
CA ILE A 249 -9.18 18.04 -14.75
C ILE A 249 -8.67 17.06 -13.68
N ASN A 250 -7.99 17.55 -12.64
CA ASN A 250 -7.54 16.72 -11.53
C ASN A 250 -8.70 16.08 -10.76
N ILE A 251 -9.79 16.81 -10.54
CA ILE A 251 -11.02 16.27 -9.92
C ILE A 251 -11.62 15.18 -10.81
N GLN A 252 -11.67 15.36 -12.14
CA GLN A 252 -12.14 14.32 -13.05
C GLN A 252 -11.25 13.07 -13.02
N ASN A 253 -9.93 13.23 -13.00
CA ASN A 253 -8.99 12.13 -12.89
C ASN A 253 -9.17 11.37 -11.58
N LEU A 254 -9.30 12.07 -10.44
CA LEU A 254 -9.56 11.47 -9.13
C LEU A 254 -10.91 10.76 -9.10
N LYS A 255 -11.96 11.32 -9.71
CA LYS A 255 -13.26 10.65 -9.87
C LYS A 255 -13.15 9.36 -10.69
N GLY A 256 -12.31 9.35 -11.73
CA GLY A 256 -11.98 8.15 -12.50
C GLY A 256 -11.36 7.05 -11.64
N VAL A 257 -10.33 7.42 -10.86
CA VAL A 257 -9.64 6.50 -9.92
C VAL A 257 -10.61 5.95 -8.87
N ILE A 258 -11.46 6.81 -8.29
CA ILE A 258 -12.50 6.38 -7.33
C ILE A 258 -13.45 5.37 -7.96
N ASN A 259 -13.89 5.60 -9.20
CA ASN A 259 -14.80 4.69 -9.89
C ASN A 259 -14.16 3.33 -10.17
N ASP A 260 -12.87 3.30 -10.51
CA ASP A 260 -12.14 2.04 -10.71
C ASP A 260 -11.90 1.29 -9.38
N HIS A 261 -11.65 2.01 -8.29
CA HIS A 261 -11.63 1.41 -6.95
C HIS A 261 -12.99 0.85 -6.54
N LEU A 262 -14.10 1.56 -6.81
CA LEU A 262 -15.45 1.06 -6.55
C LEU A 262 -15.75 -0.23 -7.33
N LYS A 263 -15.36 -0.30 -8.61
CA LYS A 263 -15.48 -1.53 -9.41
C LYS A 263 -14.62 -2.66 -8.83
N ARG A 264 -13.43 -2.36 -8.32
CA ARG A 264 -12.54 -3.34 -7.69
C ARG A 264 -13.13 -3.86 -6.38
N ILE A 265 -13.67 -2.98 -5.55
CA ILE A 265 -14.38 -3.34 -4.31
C ILE A 265 -15.57 -4.26 -4.63
N ALA A 266 -16.41 -3.90 -5.60
CA ALA A 266 -17.55 -4.73 -5.99
C ALA A 266 -17.14 -6.14 -6.47
N ARG A 267 -16.00 -6.26 -7.19
CA ARG A 267 -15.44 -7.58 -7.56
C ARG A 267 -14.98 -8.37 -6.34
N LEU A 268 -14.22 -7.74 -5.44
CA LEU A 268 -13.74 -8.38 -4.21
C LEU A 268 -14.90 -8.81 -3.31
N GLU A 269 -15.96 -8.00 -3.19
CA GLU A 269 -17.18 -8.37 -2.45
C GLU A 269 -17.86 -9.60 -3.06
N SER A 270 -17.93 -9.67 -4.39
CA SER A 270 -18.47 -10.85 -5.10
C SER A 270 -17.61 -12.09 -4.87
N GLU A 271 -16.28 -11.96 -4.90
CA GLU A 271 -15.34 -13.06 -4.61
C GLU A 271 -15.46 -13.54 -3.16
N VAL A 272 -15.53 -12.62 -2.19
CA VAL A 272 -15.75 -12.94 -0.77
C VAL A 272 -17.08 -13.68 -0.57
N LYS A 273 -18.15 -13.27 -1.26
CA LYS A 273 -19.44 -13.97 -1.20
C LYS A 273 -19.35 -15.39 -1.77
N LEU A 274 -18.59 -15.58 -2.84
CA LEU A 274 -18.36 -16.89 -3.46
C LEU A 274 -17.52 -17.79 -2.54
N HIS A 275 -16.47 -17.25 -1.91
CA HIS A 275 -15.68 -17.96 -0.91
C HIS A 275 -16.49 -18.34 0.33
N LYS A 276 -17.38 -17.47 0.83
CA LYS A 276 -18.29 -17.80 1.94
C LYS A 276 -19.22 -18.97 1.58
N ASN A 277 -19.83 -18.94 0.39
CA ASN A 277 -20.69 -20.04 -0.06
C ASN A 277 -19.91 -21.36 -0.21
N ASN A 278 -18.67 -21.30 -0.73
CA ASN A 278 -17.81 -22.48 -0.82
C ASN A 278 -17.43 -23.01 0.56
N PHE A 279 -17.14 -22.13 1.51
CA PHE A 279 -16.82 -22.50 2.89
C PHE A 279 -18.02 -23.18 3.57
N GLU A 280 -19.24 -22.64 3.44
CA GLU A 280 -20.45 -23.29 3.97
C GLU A 280 -20.69 -24.67 3.36
N LYS A 281 -20.41 -24.84 2.06
CA LYS A 281 -20.54 -26.13 1.39
C LYS A 281 -19.52 -27.14 1.92
N ILE A 282 -18.25 -26.75 2.02
CA ILE A 282 -17.19 -27.59 2.59
C ILE A 282 -17.48 -27.92 4.05
N TYR A 283 -18.00 -26.96 4.82
CA TYR A 283 -18.38 -27.17 6.22
C TYR A 283 -19.48 -28.23 6.36
N LYS A 284 -20.55 -28.15 5.55
CA LYS A 284 -21.61 -29.17 5.50
C LYS A 284 -21.09 -30.53 5.06
N ASP A 285 -20.22 -30.59 4.06
CA ASP A 285 -19.60 -31.84 3.62
C ASP A 285 -18.71 -32.44 4.73
N ASN A 286 -18.02 -31.59 5.50
CA ASN A 286 -17.21 -32.02 6.64
C ASN A 286 -18.07 -32.54 7.80
N GLU A 287 -19.17 -31.87 8.15
CA GLU A 287 -20.14 -32.38 9.13
C GLU A 287 -20.71 -33.75 8.71
N GLN A 288 -21.06 -33.91 7.44
CA GLN A 288 -21.53 -35.20 6.92
C GLN A 288 -20.44 -36.28 7.00
N ASN A 289 -19.18 -35.94 6.73
CA ASN A 289 -18.08 -36.87 6.84
C ASN A 289 -17.78 -37.24 8.30
N ILE A 290 -17.86 -36.29 9.24
CA ILE A 290 -17.76 -36.54 10.68
C ILE A 290 -18.88 -37.51 11.12
N ALA A 291 -20.12 -37.27 10.70
CA ALA A 291 -21.24 -38.16 11.01
C ALA A 291 -21.04 -39.59 10.43
N LYS A 292 -20.47 -39.71 9.23
CA LYS A 292 -20.10 -41.02 8.66
C LYS A 292 -18.97 -41.69 9.44
N LEU A 293 -17.98 -40.91 9.88
CA LEU A 293 -16.84 -41.41 10.66
C LEU A 293 -17.31 -41.95 12.02
N VAL A 294 -18.23 -41.24 12.70
CA VAL A 294 -18.84 -41.70 13.96
C VAL A 294 -19.62 -43.01 13.74
N LYS A 295 -20.39 -43.13 12.66
CA LYS A 295 -21.08 -44.40 12.34
C LYS A 295 -20.12 -45.55 12.06
N LEU A 296 -19.06 -45.30 11.29
CA LEU A 296 -18.01 -46.29 11.03
C LEU A 296 -17.27 -46.70 12.31
N GLN A 297 -17.08 -45.76 13.25
CA GLN A 297 -16.51 -46.03 14.56
C GLN A 297 -17.43 -46.94 15.39
N ASP A 298 -18.73 -46.67 15.40
CA ASP A 298 -19.72 -47.52 16.08
C ASP A 298 -19.81 -48.92 15.44
N ASP A 299 -19.82 -49.00 14.11
CA ASP A 299 -19.80 -50.28 13.38
C ASP A 299 -18.51 -51.06 13.68
N TYR A 300 -17.36 -50.39 13.73
CA TYR A 300 -16.09 -50.99 14.12
C TYR A 300 -16.14 -51.53 15.56
N ASN A 301 -16.66 -50.74 16.51
CA ASN A 301 -16.81 -51.17 17.90
C ASN A 301 -17.76 -52.38 18.02
N ASN A 302 -18.84 -52.41 17.25
CA ASN A 302 -19.77 -53.55 17.21
C ASN A 302 -19.10 -54.81 16.65
N ILE A 303 -18.35 -54.70 15.55
CA ILE A 303 -17.58 -55.83 14.99
C ILE A 303 -16.52 -56.31 15.98
N MET A 304 -15.84 -55.40 16.67
CA MET A 304 -14.85 -55.77 17.70
C MET A 304 -15.50 -56.53 18.86
N TYR A 305 -16.68 -56.09 19.31
CA TYR A 305 -17.46 -56.80 20.33
C TYR A 305 -17.89 -58.20 19.88
N GLU A 306 -18.38 -58.36 18.65
CA GLU A 306 -18.72 -59.66 18.07
C GLU A 306 -17.50 -60.58 17.96
N LEU A 307 -16.34 -60.03 17.58
CA LEU A 307 -15.08 -60.77 17.46
C LEU A 307 -14.58 -61.24 18.82
N GLU A 308 -14.77 -60.43 19.88
CA GLU A 308 -14.43 -60.78 21.26
C GLU A 308 -15.35 -61.88 21.82
N LEU A 309 -16.65 -61.81 21.53
CA LEU A 309 -17.60 -62.90 21.80
C LEU A 309 -17.20 -64.20 21.08
N ALA A 310 -16.88 -64.11 19.79
CA ALA A 310 -16.44 -65.27 19.01
C ALA A 310 -15.11 -65.86 19.53
N ARG A 311 -14.16 -65.02 19.95
CA ARG A 311 -12.91 -65.46 20.61
C ARG A 311 -13.19 -66.20 21.92
N LYS A 312 -14.12 -65.71 22.74
CA LYS A 312 -14.51 -66.37 23.99
C LYS A 312 -15.15 -67.73 23.72
N MET A 313 -16.07 -67.81 22.76
CA MET A 313 -16.66 -69.09 22.34
C MET A 313 -15.61 -70.06 21.78
N TYR A 314 -14.62 -69.57 21.04
CA TYR A 314 -13.52 -70.39 20.53
C TYR A 314 -12.62 -70.92 21.66
N GLN A 315 -12.29 -70.08 22.66
CA GLN A 315 -11.57 -70.51 23.85
C GLN A 315 -12.35 -71.56 24.63
N ASP A 316 -13.65 -71.38 24.84
CA ASP A 316 -14.51 -72.35 25.51
C ASP A 316 -14.48 -73.69 24.75
N LYS A 317 -14.62 -73.68 23.42
CA LYS A 317 -14.50 -74.90 22.62
C LYS A 317 -13.13 -75.56 22.70
N LEU A 318 -12.03 -74.80 22.75
CA LEU A 318 -10.69 -75.34 22.95
C LEU A 318 -10.55 -76.04 24.30
N THR A 319 -11.15 -75.50 25.37
CA THR A 319 -11.14 -76.18 26.68
C THR A 319 -11.91 -77.51 26.63
N VAL A 320 -13.06 -77.55 25.96
CA VAL A 320 -13.83 -78.79 25.76
C VAL A 320 -13.05 -79.81 24.94
N ILE A 321 -12.35 -79.39 23.89
CA ILE A 321 -11.50 -80.29 23.09
C ILE A 321 -10.39 -80.89 23.96
N LYS A 322 -9.72 -80.10 24.81
CA LYS A 322 -8.70 -80.61 25.73
C LYS A 322 -9.25 -81.66 26.70
N ILE A 323 -10.42 -81.42 27.28
CA ILE A 323 -11.08 -82.38 28.19
C ILE A 323 -11.37 -83.69 27.43
N ASN A 324 -11.88 -83.59 26.19
CA ASN A 324 -12.15 -84.76 25.36
C ASN A 324 -10.86 -85.50 24.94
N GLU A 325 -9.76 -84.79 24.68
CA GLU A 325 -8.45 -85.39 24.39
C GLU A 325 -7.91 -86.17 25.60
N GLU A 326 -8.07 -85.64 26.82
CA GLU A 326 -7.72 -86.33 28.07
C GLU A 326 -8.60 -87.58 28.32
N GLU A 327 -9.88 -87.52 27.97
CA GLU A 327 -10.77 -88.69 27.99
C GLU A 327 -10.38 -89.74 26.94
N ILE A 328 -10.06 -89.33 25.71
CA ILE A 328 -9.55 -90.24 24.67
C ILE A 328 -8.24 -90.89 25.13
N PHE A 329 -7.35 -90.15 25.79
CA PHE A 329 -6.11 -90.70 26.32
C PHE A 329 -6.37 -91.75 27.41
N ARG A 330 -7.33 -91.49 28.32
CA ARG A 330 -7.78 -92.47 29.33
C ARG A 330 -8.36 -93.72 28.68
N MET A 331 -9.27 -93.55 27.71
CA MET A 331 -9.90 -94.66 26.99
C MET A 331 -8.88 -95.49 26.19
N LYS A 332 -7.87 -94.85 25.58
CA LYS A 332 -6.74 -95.56 24.95
C LYS A 332 -5.91 -96.35 25.96
N GLY A 333 -5.69 -95.79 27.14
CA GLY A 333 -5.02 -96.47 28.26
C GLY A 333 -5.76 -97.75 28.67
N ASP A 334 -7.09 -97.68 28.80
CA ASP A 334 -7.91 -98.83 29.18
C ASP A 334 -8.06 -99.85 28.05
N TYR A 335 -8.17 -99.40 26.79
CA TYR A 335 -8.10 -100.28 25.62
C TYR A 335 -6.78 -101.06 25.57
N ASN A 336 -5.65 -100.41 25.85
CA ASN A 336 -4.35 -101.08 25.88
C ASN A 336 -4.23 -102.12 27.01
N LYS A 337 -4.84 -101.87 28.18
CA LYS A 337 -4.91 -102.88 29.26
C LYS A 337 -5.77 -104.07 28.86
N LEU A 338 -6.94 -103.83 28.28
CA LEU A 338 -7.85 -104.87 27.77
C LEU A 338 -7.19 -105.69 26.66
N SER A 339 -6.52 -105.05 25.71
CA SER A 339 -5.77 -105.70 24.64
C SER A 339 -4.65 -106.61 25.18
N LYS A 340 -3.88 -106.15 26.18
CA LYS A 340 -2.88 -106.99 26.86
C LYS A 340 -3.52 -108.20 27.55
N ASN A 341 -4.63 -108.02 28.26
CA ASN A 341 -5.37 -109.12 28.88
C ASN A 341 -5.93 -110.12 27.86
N ASN A 342 -6.40 -109.64 26.71
CA ASN A 342 -6.86 -110.50 25.61
C ASN A 342 -5.69 -111.33 25.05
N SER A 343 -4.52 -110.72 24.83
CA SER A 343 -3.32 -111.43 24.36
C SER A 343 -2.82 -112.50 25.35
N LEU A 344 -2.94 -112.25 26.66
CA LEU A 344 -2.60 -113.21 27.70
C LEU A 344 -3.60 -114.39 27.72
N SER A 345 -4.88 -114.09 27.51
CA SER A 345 -5.93 -115.11 27.42
C SER A 345 -5.79 -115.98 26.17
N GLU A 346 -5.45 -115.39 25.02
CA GLU A 346 -5.14 -116.13 23.78
C GLU A 346 -3.93 -117.05 23.95
N LYS A 347 -2.86 -116.60 24.61
CA LYS A 347 -1.70 -117.46 24.94
C LYS A 347 -2.09 -118.64 25.85
N ARG A 348 -2.98 -118.42 26.83
CA ARG A 348 -3.50 -119.46 27.73
C ARG A 348 -4.33 -120.50 26.97
N ILE A 349 -5.12 -120.07 25.98
CA ILE A 349 -5.90 -120.96 25.10
C ILE A 349 -4.97 -121.81 24.22
N LEU A 350 -3.90 -121.21 23.67
CA LEU A 350 -2.89 -121.93 22.89
C LEU A 350 -2.19 -123.03 23.70
N THR A 351 -1.82 -122.77 24.96
CA THR A 351 -1.22 -123.80 25.83
C THR A 351 -2.19 -124.92 26.18
N LEU A 352 -3.47 -124.61 26.44
CA LEU A 352 -4.49 -125.62 26.70
C LEU A 352 -4.79 -126.48 25.47
N ASN A 353 -4.70 -125.91 24.27
CA ASN A 353 -4.85 -126.67 23.02
C ASN A 353 -3.67 -127.62 22.78
N SER A 354 -2.42 -127.23 23.10
CA SER A 354 -1.29 -128.16 22.96
C SER A 354 -1.38 -129.32 23.95
N GLU A 355 -1.78 -129.08 25.20
CA GLU A 355 -2.02 -130.13 26.19
C GLU A 355 -3.14 -131.11 25.75
N LYS A 356 -4.19 -130.58 25.10
CA LYS A 356 -5.26 -131.41 24.51
C LYS A 356 -4.74 -132.29 23.36
N ASP A 357 -3.90 -131.76 22.48
CA ASP A 357 -3.35 -132.52 21.36
C ASP A 357 -2.39 -133.63 21.83
N GLU A 358 -1.62 -133.38 22.90
CA GLU A 358 -0.79 -134.39 23.57
C GLU A 358 -1.62 -135.54 24.16
N LEU A 359 -2.71 -135.21 24.88
CA LEU A 359 -3.65 -136.21 25.41
C LEU A 359 -4.35 -137.00 24.28
N GLN A 360 -4.59 -136.37 23.13
CA GLN A 360 -5.18 -137.02 21.96
C GLN A 360 -4.19 -138.01 21.31
N LEU A 361 -2.90 -137.70 21.33
CA LEU A 361 -1.82 -138.59 20.88
C LEU A 361 -1.71 -139.82 21.80
N GLU A 362 -1.75 -139.63 23.12
CA GLU A 362 -1.76 -140.73 24.10
C GLU A 362 -2.99 -141.65 23.92
N LYS A 363 -4.17 -141.07 23.70
CA LYS A 363 -5.39 -141.83 23.40
C LYS A 363 -5.24 -142.70 22.14
N ASN A 364 -4.61 -142.17 21.09
CA ASN A 364 -4.37 -142.92 19.85
C ASN A 364 -3.35 -144.05 20.06
N ASN A 365 -2.30 -143.82 20.86
CA ASN A 365 -1.32 -144.86 21.21
C ASN A 365 -1.96 -145.99 22.03
N MET A 366 -2.87 -145.67 22.96
CA MET A 366 -3.62 -146.67 23.72
C MET A 366 -4.57 -147.48 22.83
N ARG A 367 -5.21 -146.85 21.82
CA ARG A 367 -6.01 -147.57 20.81
C ARG A 367 -5.17 -148.53 19.96
N HIS A 368 -3.97 -148.12 19.56
CA HIS A 368 -3.05 -148.99 18.82
C HIS A 368 -2.61 -150.20 19.68
N ARG A 369 -2.38 -149.98 20.98
CA ARG A 369 -2.04 -151.06 21.93
C ARG A 369 -3.20 -152.06 22.13
N ILE A 370 -4.44 -151.57 22.16
CA ILE A 370 -5.64 -152.44 22.22
C ILE A 370 -5.77 -153.29 20.96
N ALA A 371 -5.55 -152.71 19.76
CA ALA A 371 -5.63 -153.45 18.50
C ALA A 371 -4.58 -154.56 18.37
N ILE A 372 -3.39 -154.39 18.96
CA ILE A 372 -2.36 -155.44 19.01
C ILE A 372 -2.79 -156.58 19.93
N LEU A 373 -3.33 -156.27 21.11
CA LEU A 373 -3.83 -157.28 22.07
C LEU A 373 -5.05 -158.04 21.54
N GLU A 374 -5.94 -157.39 20.78
CA GLU A 374 -7.08 -158.04 20.11
C GLU A 374 -6.60 -159.04 19.04
N LYS A 375 -5.52 -158.73 18.31
CA LYS A 375 -4.91 -159.63 17.32
C LYS A 375 -4.24 -160.85 17.96
N GLU A 376 -3.59 -160.68 19.10
CA GLU A 376 -3.00 -161.79 19.87
C GLU A 376 -4.08 -162.78 20.38
N ILE A 377 -5.27 -162.29 20.75
CA ILE A 377 -6.41 -163.13 21.18
C ILE A 377 -6.98 -163.98 20.02
N ASP A 378 -7.00 -163.47 18.80
CA ASP A 378 -7.47 -164.21 17.63
C ASP A 378 -6.49 -165.30 17.16
N ASP A 379 -5.18 -165.08 17.32
CA ASP A 379 -4.17 -166.08 17.00
C ASP A 379 -4.22 -167.27 17.98
N TYR A 380 -4.50 -167.05 19.27
CA TYR A 380 -4.69 -168.13 20.25
C TYR A 380 -5.96 -168.98 20.01
N LYS A 381 -7.00 -168.42 19.34
CA LYS A 381 -8.18 -169.20 18.94
C LYS A 381 -7.92 -170.13 17.76
N ARG A 382 -7.00 -169.78 16.85
CA ARG A 382 -6.66 -170.61 15.67
C ARG A 382 -5.84 -171.84 16.04
N PHE A 383 -4.91 -171.72 16.99
CA PHE A 383 -4.11 -172.87 17.46
C PHE A 383 -4.95 -173.92 18.22
N ALA A 384 -6.07 -173.53 18.83
CA ALA A 384 -6.95 -174.46 19.55
C ALA A 384 -7.87 -175.32 18.66
N ASP A 385 -8.11 -174.92 17.40
CA ASP A 385 -8.98 -175.64 16.46
C ASP A 385 -8.22 -176.65 15.57
N GLU A 386 -6.91 -176.49 15.37
CA GLU A 386 -6.07 -177.41 14.57
C GLU A 386 -5.70 -178.70 15.33
N ASP A 387 -5.46 -178.62 16.64
CA ASP A 387 -5.14 -179.78 17.49
C ASP A 387 -6.32 -180.74 17.73
N LYS A 388 -7.55 -180.30 17.41
CA LYS A 388 -8.79 -181.09 17.60
C LYS A 388 -9.14 -181.99 16.41
N ARG A 389 -8.48 -181.84 15.24
CA ARG A 389 -8.80 -182.59 14.00
C ARG A 389 -7.80 -183.68 13.62
N ALA A 390 -6.60 -183.71 14.22
CA ALA A 390 -5.56 -184.67 13.86
C ALA A 390 -5.59 -185.99 14.67
N ASN A 391 -6.39 -186.08 15.74
CA ASN A 391 -6.41 -187.24 16.67
C ASN A 391 -7.45 -188.34 16.34
N GLU A 392 -8.24 -188.25 15.25
CA GLU A 392 -9.34 -189.19 14.97
C GLU A 392 -9.19 -190.08 13.70
N THR A 393 -8.15 -189.90 12.86
CA THR A 393 -8.06 -190.58 11.54
C THR A 393 -6.96 -191.64 11.39
N VAL A 394 -6.30 -192.06 12.48
CA VAL A 394 -5.21 -193.08 12.45
C VAL A 394 -5.65 -194.47 12.95
N THR A 395 -6.90 -194.68 13.34
CA THR A 395 -7.31 -195.93 14.04
C THR A 395 -8.43 -196.72 13.34
N LYS A 396 -8.42 -196.90 12.00
CA LYS A 396 -9.36 -197.89 11.40
C LYS A 396 -9.16 -198.51 10.01
N GLU A 397 -8.05 -198.42 9.27
CA GLU A 397 -8.00 -199.16 7.97
C GLU A 397 -6.61 -199.65 7.50
N LYS A 398 -5.82 -200.14 8.47
CA LYS A 398 -4.79 -201.15 8.26
C LYS A 398 -5.41 -202.50 8.69
N ASP A 399 -5.95 -203.28 7.76
CA ASP A 399 -6.18 -204.75 7.83
C ASP A 399 -7.26 -205.29 6.88
N ILE A 400 -7.18 -204.96 5.59
CA ILE A 400 -7.69 -205.86 4.53
C ILE A 400 -6.56 -206.10 3.51
N LEU A 401 -5.65 -207.04 3.78
CA LEU A 401 -5.69 -208.41 3.25
C LEU A 401 -5.22 -208.52 1.78
N ASN A 402 -3.97 -208.23 1.45
CA ASN A 402 -2.88 -209.21 1.40
C ASN A 402 -3.25 -210.72 1.50
N LYS A 403 -4.20 -211.25 0.70
CA LYS A 403 -4.33 -212.72 0.47
C LYS A 403 -5.21 -213.15 -0.73
N THR A 404 -4.66 -212.99 -1.92
CA THR A 404 -4.81 -213.96 -3.02
C THR A 404 -3.55 -213.79 -3.90
N ILE A 405 -2.37 -214.33 -3.61
CA ILE A 405 -2.01 -215.73 -3.30
C ILE A 405 -2.77 -216.73 -4.17
N GLN A 406 -2.03 -217.16 -5.19
CA GLN A 406 -1.87 -218.55 -5.62
C GLN A 406 -3.16 -219.33 -5.84
N ARG A 407 -3.55 -219.41 -7.12
CA ARG A 407 -3.97 -220.67 -7.75
C ARG A 407 -3.83 -220.57 -9.27
N GLN A 408 -2.94 -221.45 -9.77
CA GLN A 408 -2.80 -221.97 -11.14
C GLN A 408 -1.88 -221.17 -12.09
N GLN A 409 -0.69 -221.60 -12.53
CA GLN A 409 0.04 -222.89 -12.53
C GLN A 409 -0.69 -224.16 -13.00
N VAL A 410 -0.10 -224.77 -14.03
CA VAL A 410 -0.15 -226.17 -14.51
C VAL A 410 -0.93 -226.41 -15.83
N VAL A 411 -0.26 -227.16 -16.72
CA VAL A 411 -0.53 -227.54 -18.13
C VAL A 411 -0.01 -226.51 -19.15
N ALA A 412 1.08 -226.73 -19.90
CA ALA A 412 1.83 -227.94 -20.30
C ALA A 412 3.29 -227.52 -20.64
N ARG A 413 4.42 -228.22 -20.43
CA ARG A 413 4.77 -229.66 -20.38
C ARG A 413 4.28 -230.49 -21.56
N ASP A 414 4.97 -230.34 -22.70
CA ASP A 414 5.68 -231.39 -23.49
C ASP A 414 6.10 -230.74 -24.82
N GLN A 415 7.37 -230.76 -25.29
CA GLN A 415 8.24 -231.92 -25.43
C GLN A 415 9.75 -231.63 -25.28
N LEU A 416 10.38 -232.60 -24.63
CA LEU A 416 11.79 -233.00 -24.65
C LEU A 416 11.76 -234.42 -25.25
N LYS A 417 12.56 -234.70 -26.30
CA LYS A 417 13.10 -236.01 -26.76
C LYS A 417 13.27 -236.05 -28.29
N LEU A 418 14.47 -235.71 -28.77
CA LEU A 418 15.26 -236.62 -29.62
C LEU A 418 16.75 -236.23 -29.62
N ILE A 419 17.45 -236.64 -28.57
CA ILE A 419 18.80 -237.20 -28.72
C ILE A 419 18.62 -238.64 -29.21
N GLN A 420 19.62 -239.22 -29.89
CA GLN A 420 19.68 -240.57 -30.49
C GLN A 420 19.17 -240.53 -31.94
N ILE A 421 19.99 -240.19 -32.93
CA ILE A 421 21.14 -240.97 -33.40
C ILE A 421 22.27 -239.99 -33.76
N GLN A 422 23.33 -239.83 -32.96
CA GLN A 422 24.54 -240.64 -33.03
C GLN A 422 25.20 -240.76 -34.43
N ASP A 423 26.43 -240.25 -34.49
CA ASP A 423 27.55 -241.18 -34.71
C ASP A 423 27.81 -241.68 -36.12
N GLN A 424 27.42 -240.90 -37.13
CA GLN A 424 28.09 -240.97 -38.42
C GLN A 424 28.71 -239.63 -38.83
N SER A 425 30.02 -239.58 -38.59
CA SER A 425 30.96 -239.12 -39.60
C SER A 425 31.21 -237.61 -39.58
N LYS A 426 32.26 -237.13 -38.93
CA LYS A 426 33.67 -237.42 -39.28
C LYS A 426 34.01 -237.20 -40.78
N LYS A 427 33.08 -236.72 -41.62
CA LYS A 427 33.26 -236.46 -43.06
C LYS A 427 32.99 -235.02 -43.52
N LYS A 428 32.57 -234.08 -42.67
CA LYS A 428 32.39 -232.67 -43.10
C LYS A 428 33.28 -231.65 -42.41
N LEU A 429 34.36 -232.13 -41.79
CA LEU A 429 35.58 -231.35 -41.54
C LEU A 429 36.21 -230.76 -42.83
N GLU A 430 35.57 -230.92 -43.99
CA GLU A 430 36.00 -230.36 -45.27
C GLU A 430 35.14 -229.16 -45.74
N VAL A 431 34.04 -228.78 -45.05
CA VAL A 431 33.15 -227.66 -45.47
C VAL A 431 33.34 -226.38 -44.65
N GLU A 432 33.96 -226.44 -43.46
CA GLU A 432 34.07 -225.26 -42.57
C GLU A 432 35.19 -224.28 -42.96
N LEU A 433 36.11 -224.65 -43.85
CA LEU A 433 37.18 -223.77 -44.31
C LEU A 433 36.66 -222.58 -45.16
N ASP A 434 35.48 -222.72 -45.79
CA ASP A 434 34.90 -221.68 -46.66
C ASP A 434 34.10 -220.59 -45.91
N SER A 435 33.74 -220.79 -44.63
CA SER A 435 32.96 -219.80 -43.88
C SER A 435 33.80 -218.64 -43.30
N LEU A 436 35.07 -218.89 -42.96
CA LEU A 436 35.95 -217.89 -42.34
C LEU A 436 36.44 -216.81 -43.32
N LEU A 437 36.34 -217.06 -44.63
CA LEU A 437 36.58 -216.03 -45.66
C LEU A 437 35.45 -214.99 -45.71
N LEU A 438 34.23 -215.32 -45.28
CA LEU A 438 33.09 -214.39 -45.26
C LEU A 438 33.10 -213.44 -44.04
N GLU A 439 33.66 -213.88 -42.90
CA GLU A 439 33.76 -213.07 -41.68
C GLU A 439 34.75 -211.88 -41.86
N SER A 440 35.83 -212.09 -42.63
CA SER A 440 36.81 -211.05 -42.99
C SER A 440 36.20 -209.88 -43.79
N GLY A 441 35.11 -210.13 -44.53
CA GLY A 441 34.37 -209.10 -45.27
C GLY A 441 33.50 -208.19 -44.40
N LYS A 442 33.03 -208.67 -43.23
CA LYS A 442 32.17 -207.88 -42.34
C LYS A 442 32.96 -206.87 -41.52
N GLN A 443 34.16 -207.22 -41.07
CA GLN A 443 34.98 -206.31 -40.25
C GLN A 443 35.50 -205.08 -41.02
N LYS A 444 35.69 -205.17 -42.36
CA LYS A 444 36.07 -204.01 -43.19
C LYS A 444 34.96 -202.96 -43.33
N LYS A 445 33.67 -203.31 -43.19
CA LYS A 445 32.56 -202.36 -43.29
C LYS A 445 32.38 -201.49 -42.04
N GLN A 446 32.74 -202.01 -40.87
CA GLN A 446 32.55 -201.31 -39.60
C GLN A 446 33.60 -200.22 -39.36
N ILE A 447 34.80 -200.39 -39.91
CA ILE A 447 35.88 -199.37 -39.85
C ILE A 447 35.49 -198.11 -40.63
N HIS A 448 34.88 -198.25 -41.80
CA HIS A 448 34.50 -197.10 -42.64
C HIS A 448 33.36 -196.23 -42.05
N GLN A 449 32.58 -196.80 -41.14
CA GLN A 449 31.47 -196.08 -40.49
C GLN A 449 31.98 -195.18 -39.35
N LEU A 450 33.00 -195.63 -38.60
CA LEU A 450 33.62 -194.86 -37.53
C LEU A 450 34.48 -193.69 -38.07
N GLU A 451 35.08 -193.82 -39.25
CA GLU A 451 35.82 -192.72 -39.89
C GLU A 451 34.91 -191.53 -40.26
N ARG A 452 33.66 -191.78 -40.66
CA ARG A 452 32.67 -190.74 -40.99
C ARG A 452 32.13 -189.98 -39.78
N GLU A 453 32.15 -190.57 -38.57
CA GLU A 453 31.66 -189.90 -37.36
C GLU A 453 32.70 -188.93 -36.77
N ARG A 454 34.00 -189.23 -36.92
CA ARG A 454 35.07 -188.34 -36.49
C ARG A 454 35.04 -186.99 -37.22
N ASP A 455 34.85 -187.02 -38.55
CA ASP A 455 34.94 -185.80 -39.36
C ASP A 455 33.76 -184.83 -39.09
N LYS A 456 32.57 -185.34 -38.72
CA LYS A 456 31.43 -184.50 -38.32
C LYS A 456 31.63 -183.74 -37.01
N LEU A 457 32.31 -184.33 -36.04
CA LEU A 457 32.53 -183.68 -34.74
C LEU A 457 33.55 -182.53 -34.83
N ALA A 458 34.49 -182.59 -35.78
CA ALA A 458 35.46 -181.53 -36.00
C ALA A 458 34.82 -180.24 -36.57
N GLU A 459 33.82 -180.36 -37.46
CA GLU A 459 33.10 -179.20 -38.01
C GLU A 459 32.31 -178.44 -36.93
N VAL A 460 31.62 -179.15 -36.03
CA VAL A 460 30.79 -178.53 -34.98
C VAL A 460 31.64 -177.71 -33.99
N GLN A 461 32.85 -178.18 -33.66
CA GLN A 461 33.75 -177.46 -32.76
C GLN A 461 34.23 -176.11 -33.34
N LEU A 462 34.41 -176.05 -34.66
CA LEU A 462 34.90 -174.86 -35.35
C LEU A 462 33.80 -173.79 -35.46
N GLU A 463 32.54 -174.18 -35.63
CA GLU A 463 31.38 -173.28 -35.57
C GLU A 463 31.17 -172.65 -34.19
N LEU A 464 31.25 -173.46 -33.12
CA LEU A 464 31.04 -172.95 -31.76
C LEU A 464 32.07 -171.87 -31.39
N THR A 465 33.33 -172.06 -31.79
CA THR A 465 34.41 -171.13 -31.46
C THR A 465 34.20 -169.74 -32.08
N LYS A 466 33.70 -169.68 -33.33
CA LYS A 466 33.38 -168.41 -34.01
C LYS A 466 32.25 -167.63 -33.33
N THR A 467 31.25 -168.32 -32.78
CA THR A 467 30.12 -167.65 -32.11
C THR A 467 30.54 -166.97 -30.80
N ILE A 468 31.53 -167.52 -30.10
CA ILE A 468 32.03 -166.94 -28.84
C ILE A 468 32.79 -165.64 -29.11
N GLU A 469 33.61 -165.59 -30.16
CA GLU A 469 34.35 -164.38 -30.55
C GLU A 469 33.40 -163.23 -30.91
N TYR A 470 32.35 -163.50 -31.69
CA TYR A 470 31.35 -162.49 -32.06
C TYR A 470 30.66 -161.86 -30.85
N ASN A 471 30.27 -162.67 -29.85
CA ASN A 471 29.61 -162.17 -28.64
C ASN A 471 30.55 -161.34 -27.75
N MET A 472 31.85 -161.62 -27.76
CA MET A 472 32.85 -160.86 -26.99
C MET A 472 33.07 -159.45 -27.56
N ASP A 473 33.03 -159.30 -28.88
CA ASP A 473 33.14 -158.01 -29.54
C ASP A 473 31.89 -157.15 -29.30
N ASP A 474 30.69 -157.74 -29.34
CA ASP A 474 29.42 -157.04 -29.10
C ASP A 474 29.32 -156.48 -27.66
N ILE A 475 29.81 -157.24 -26.67
CA ILE A 475 29.89 -156.76 -25.27
C ILE A 475 30.84 -155.56 -25.13
N ARG A 476 31.94 -155.52 -25.89
CA ARG A 476 32.88 -154.38 -25.87
C ARG A 476 32.24 -153.13 -26.44
N GLU A 477 31.50 -153.24 -27.54
CA GLU A 477 30.79 -152.12 -28.15
C GLU A 477 29.72 -151.53 -27.21
N LYS A 478 28.94 -152.39 -26.54
CA LYS A 478 27.92 -151.95 -25.57
C LYS A 478 28.51 -151.25 -24.35
N LYS A 479 29.69 -151.65 -23.88
CA LYS A 479 30.37 -150.94 -22.78
C LYS A 479 30.82 -149.53 -23.18
N GLY A 480 31.23 -149.33 -24.43
CA GLY A 480 31.53 -148.00 -24.97
C GLY A 480 30.32 -147.07 -24.97
N GLN A 481 29.19 -147.55 -25.49
CA GLN A 481 27.93 -146.77 -25.54
C GLN A 481 27.44 -146.33 -24.16
N ILE A 482 27.61 -147.17 -23.12
CA ILE A 482 27.23 -146.83 -21.75
C ILE A 482 28.09 -145.70 -21.17
N PHE A 483 29.36 -145.64 -21.52
CA PHE A 483 30.27 -144.59 -21.03
C PHE A 483 29.89 -143.22 -21.60
N ASP A 484 29.61 -143.15 -22.90
CA ASP A 484 29.25 -141.89 -23.58
C ASP A 484 27.92 -141.32 -23.06
N LEU A 485 26.92 -142.18 -22.83
CA LEU A 485 25.64 -141.77 -22.26
C LEU A 485 25.78 -141.23 -20.83
N LYS A 486 26.65 -141.82 -20.00
CA LYS A 486 26.92 -141.31 -18.65
C LYS A 486 27.56 -139.92 -18.68
N LYS A 487 28.49 -139.70 -19.61
CA LYS A 487 29.12 -138.38 -19.80
C LYS A 487 28.09 -137.32 -20.22
N SER A 488 27.23 -137.63 -21.19
CA SER A 488 26.15 -136.73 -21.62
C SER A 488 25.16 -136.38 -20.50
N ILE A 489 24.81 -137.34 -19.63
CA ILE A 489 23.96 -137.06 -18.46
C ILE A 489 24.62 -136.07 -17.50
N THR A 490 25.93 -136.20 -17.24
CA THR A 490 26.64 -135.27 -16.35
C THR A 490 26.74 -133.86 -16.92
N GLU A 491 26.89 -133.72 -18.23
CA GLU A 491 26.92 -132.41 -18.91
C GLU A 491 25.57 -131.69 -18.78
N HIS A 492 24.46 -132.35 -19.09
CA HIS A 492 23.13 -131.76 -18.94
C HIS A 492 22.74 -131.42 -17.49
N GLN A 493 23.20 -132.20 -16.51
CA GLN A 493 22.99 -131.86 -15.10
C GLN A 493 23.71 -130.56 -14.69
N ASN A 494 24.89 -130.30 -15.24
CA ASN A 494 25.61 -129.06 -14.99
C ASN A 494 24.95 -127.85 -15.66
N GLU A 495 24.44 -128.02 -16.89
CA GLU A 495 23.69 -126.96 -17.60
C GLU A 495 22.42 -126.55 -16.82
N ILE A 496 21.66 -127.52 -16.30
CA ILE A 496 20.46 -127.24 -15.50
C ILE A 496 20.80 -126.43 -14.23
N ARG A 497 21.93 -126.73 -13.57
CA ARG A 497 22.40 -125.95 -12.42
C ARG A 497 22.75 -124.51 -12.79
N GLN A 498 23.41 -124.30 -13.93
CA GLN A 498 23.73 -122.95 -14.41
C GLN A 498 22.47 -122.14 -14.73
N HIS A 499 21.48 -122.75 -15.38
CA HIS A 499 20.20 -122.09 -15.66
C HIS A 499 19.40 -121.75 -14.40
N LYS A 500 19.44 -122.59 -13.37
CA LYS A 500 18.79 -122.29 -12.09
C LYS A 500 19.43 -121.08 -11.39
N ASN A 501 20.76 -121.03 -11.33
CA ASN A 501 21.49 -119.92 -10.70
C ASN A 501 21.24 -118.59 -11.42
N THR A 502 21.23 -118.60 -12.76
CA THR A 502 20.95 -117.39 -13.55
C THR A 502 19.51 -116.90 -13.39
N TYR A 503 18.53 -117.80 -13.28
CA TYR A 503 17.15 -117.43 -12.99
C TYR A 503 16.99 -116.80 -11.60
N GLU A 504 17.65 -117.36 -10.58
CA GLU A 504 17.63 -116.82 -9.21
C GLU A 504 18.27 -115.42 -9.15
N ALA A 505 19.37 -115.19 -9.88
CA ALA A 505 19.99 -113.87 -10.01
C ALA A 505 19.06 -112.85 -10.69
N ILE A 506 18.45 -113.21 -11.82
CA ILE A 506 17.49 -112.33 -12.54
C ILE A 506 16.28 -112.00 -11.66
N ARG A 507 15.80 -112.96 -10.86
CA ARG A 507 14.69 -112.72 -9.92
C ARG A 507 15.09 -111.76 -8.81
N ALA A 508 16.31 -111.87 -8.28
CA ALA A 508 16.84 -110.94 -7.28
C ALA A 508 16.97 -109.52 -7.86
N ASP A 509 17.50 -109.38 -9.08
CA ASP A 509 17.63 -108.10 -9.77
C ASP A 509 16.27 -107.48 -10.09
N ARG A 510 15.29 -108.27 -10.54
CA ARG A 510 13.92 -107.79 -10.76
C ARG A 510 13.32 -107.22 -9.48
N ASN A 511 13.50 -107.93 -8.36
CA ASN A 511 12.97 -107.49 -7.07
C ASN A 511 13.70 -106.23 -6.56
N SER A 512 15.00 -106.10 -6.79
CA SER A 512 15.75 -104.89 -6.42
C SER A 512 15.27 -103.70 -7.25
N LEU A 513 15.20 -103.83 -8.58
CA LEU A 513 14.74 -102.77 -9.48
C LEU A 513 13.29 -102.35 -9.19
N GLN A 514 12.42 -103.29 -8.83
CA GLN A 514 11.05 -102.95 -8.44
C GLN A 514 11.00 -102.16 -7.13
N LYS A 515 11.86 -102.48 -6.17
CA LYS A 515 12.00 -101.69 -4.93
C LYS A 515 12.52 -100.28 -5.25
N THR A 516 13.55 -100.15 -6.07
CA THR A 516 14.09 -98.85 -6.48
C THR A 516 13.06 -98.02 -7.25
N LEU A 517 12.25 -98.65 -8.10
CA LEU A 517 11.15 -97.99 -8.79
C LEU A 517 10.07 -97.50 -7.81
N GLN A 518 9.76 -98.29 -6.79
CA GLN A 518 8.78 -97.90 -5.77
C GLN A 518 9.28 -96.74 -4.90
N GLU A 519 10.57 -96.75 -4.55
CA GLU A 519 11.23 -95.64 -3.83
C GLU A 519 11.26 -94.37 -4.68
N ALA A 520 11.67 -94.46 -5.95
CA ALA A 520 11.69 -93.32 -6.87
C ALA A 520 10.29 -92.76 -7.16
N THR A 521 9.26 -93.61 -7.22
CA THR A 521 7.86 -93.15 -7.39
C THR A 521 7.32 -92.48 -6.13
N ALA A 522 7.67 -92.96 -4.93
CA ALA A 522 7.35 -92.31 -3.67
C ALA A 522 8.04 -90.93 -3.55
N GLU A 523 9.33 -90.85 -3.88
CA GLU A 523 10.10 -89.62 -3.88
C GLU A 523 9.55 -88.61 -4.89
N CYS A 524 9.19 -89.05 -6.10
CA CYS A 524 8.51 -88.20 -7.08
C CYS A 524 7.16 -87.67 -6.55
N GLY A 525 6.43 -88.47 -5.78
CA GLY A 525 5.21 -88.06 -5.09
C GLY A 525 5.45 -86.98 -4.03
N GLU A 526 6.50 -87.10 -3.23
CA GLU A 526 6.91 -86.07 -2.26
C GLU A 526 7.36 -84.78 -2.93
N LEU A 527 8.17 -84.87 -3.98
CA LEU A 527 8.61 -83.73 -4.76
C LEU A 527 7.43 -83.00 -5.41
N LYS A 528 6.42 -83.72 -5.90
CA LYS A 528 5.18 -83.11 -6.40
C LYS A 528 4.40 -82.38 -5.30
N LYS A 529 4.35 -82.91 -4.08
CA LYS A 529 3.72 -82.22 -2.94
C LYS A 529 4.49 -80.96 -2.56
N LYS A 530 5.83 -81.04 -2.47
CA LYS A 530 6.70 -79.87 -2.21
C LYS A 530 6.54 -78.81 -3.30
N LEU A 531 6.49 -79.21 -4.58
CA LEU A 531 6.25 -78.30 -5.70
C LEU A 531 4.90 -77.57 -5.56
N LYS A 532 3.82 -78.27 -5.20
CA LYS A 532 2.52 -77.63 -4.96
C LYS A 532 2.57 -76.59 -3.83
N ILE A 533 3.27 -76.88 -2.74
CA ILE A 533 3.44 -75.94 -1.62
C ILE A 533 4.22 -74.70 -2.08
N VAL A 534 5.32 -74.91 -2.80
CA VAL A 534 6.15 -73.80 -3.32
C VAL A 534 5.37 -72.97 -4.34
N VAL A 535 4.56 -73.59 -5.20
CA VAL A 535 3.69 -72.87 -6.15
C VAL A 535 2.69 -71.99 -5.40
N HIS A 536 2.01 -72.53 -4.39
CA HIS A 536 1.07 -71.77 -3.58
C HIS A 536 1.75 -70.61 -2.82
N GLN A 537 2.93 -70.85 -2.23
CA GLN A 537 3.74 -69.81 -1.60
C GLN A 537 4.17 -68.74 -2.61
N THR A 538 4.51 -69.13 -3.84
CA THR A 538 4.87 -68.20 -4.91
C THR A 538 3.67 -67.34 -5.32
N GLU A 539 2.48 -67.92 -5.40
CA GLU A 539 1.24 -67.19 -5.70
C GLU A 539 0.86 -66.21 -4.58
N GLN A 540 0.99 -66.64 -3.32
CA GLN A 540 0.77 -65.77 -2.17
C GLN A 540 1.76 -64.59 -2.15
N LEU A 541 3.04 -64.86 -2.39
CA LEU A 541 4.06 -63.82 -2.49
C LEU A 541 3.81 -62.87 -3.68
N LYS A 542 3.30 -63.38 -4.81
CA LYS A 542 2.90 -62.53 -5.96
C LYS A 542 1.72 -61.62 -5.61
N GLU A 543 0.72 -62.11 -4.89
CA GLU A 543 -0.40 -61.30 -4.41
C GLU A 543 0.06 -60.23 -3.41
N ASP A 544 0.94 -60.59 -2.46
CA ASP A 544 1.53 -59.64 -1.51
C ASP A 544 2.35 -58.56 -2.22
N ILE A 545 3.15 -58.92 -3.23
CA ILE A 545 3.89 -57.97 -4.07
C ILE A 545 2.90 -57.05 -4.79
N SER A 546 1.85 -57.60 -5.41
CA SER A 546 0.83 -56.79 -6.11
C SER A 546 0.08 -55.83 -5.18
N MET A 547 -0.24 -56.26 -3.95
CA MET A 547 -0.82 -55.38 -2.93
C MET A 547 0.14 -54.28 -2.50
N LYS A 548 1.42 -54.61 -2.27
CA LYS A 548 2.44 -53.62 -1.92
C LYS A 548 2.69 -52.63 -3.05
N GLU A 549 2.70 -53.05 -4.30
CA GLU A 549 2.79 -52.15 -5.47
C GLU A 549 1.60 -51.18 -5.53
N LYS A 550 0.37 -51.66 -5.28
CA LYS A 550 -0.81 -50.79 -5.22
C LYS A 550 -0.73 -49.76 -4.09
N LEU A 551 -0.21 -50.14 -2.93
CA LEU A 551 0.02 -49.23 -1.81
C LEU A 551 1.13 -48.21 -2.15
N LEU A 552 2.24 -48.66 -2.74
CA LEU A 552 3.32 -47.79 -3.17
C LEU A 552 2.83 -46.72 -4.16
N ILE A 553 2.01 -47.10 -5.15
CA ILE A 553 1.43 -46.16 -6.12
C ILE A 553 0.51 -45.14 -5.42
N LYS A 554 -0.26 -45.57 -4.40
CA LYS A 554 -1.07 -44.64 -3.59
C LYS A 554 -0.19 -43.66 -2.82
N ASP A 555 0.86 -44.15 -2.17
CA ASP A 555 1.80 -43.32 -1.41
C ASP A 555 2.54 -42.34 -2.33
N GLU A 556 2.99 -42.78 -3.51
CA GLU A 556 3.60 -41.90 -4.51
C GLU A 556 2.65 -40.79 -4.99
N ASN A 557 1.36 -41.11 -5.16
CA ASN A 557 0.36 -40.12 -5.55
C ASN A 557 0.10 -39.11 -4.42
N ILE A 558 0.06 -39.57 -3.17
CA ILE A 558 -0.05 -38.70 -1.99
C ILE A 558 1.20 -37.81 -1.89
N MET A 559 2.40 -38.38 -2.02
CA MET A 559 3.66 -37.63 -2.02
C MET A 559 3.71 -36.59 -3.15
N ARG A 560 3.22 -36.91 -4.35
CA ARG A 560 3.09 -35.94 -5.44
C ARG A 560 2.14 -34.80 -5.10
N LYS A 561 1.01 -35.07 -4.43
CA LYS A 561 0.08 -34.02 -3.98
C LYS A 561 0.71 -33.14 -2.91
N ILE A 562 1.32 -33.74 -1.89
CA ILE A 562 2.01 -33.03 -0.80
C ILE A 562 3.15 -32.16 -1.36
N ASN A 563 3.94 -32.67 -2.32
CA ASN A 563 5.00 -31.88 -2.95
C ASN A 563 4.44 -30.68 -3.73
N LYS A 564 3.34 -30.84 -4.46
CA LYS A 564 2.67 -29.71 -5.13
C LYS A 564 2.14 -28.68 -4.14
N GLU A 565 1.51 -29.13 -3.05
CA GLU A 565 1.05 -28.23 -1.98
C GLU A 565 2.21 -27.51 -1.32
N LYS A 566 3.31 -28.21 -1.04
CA LYS A 566 4.55 -27.62 -0.53
C LYS A 566 5.11 -26.54 -1.47
N ASP A 567 5.14 -26.79 -2.77
CA ASP A 567 5.65 -25.83 -3.74
C ASP A 567 4.68 -24.63 -3.90
N ASN A 568 3.37 -24.85 -3.84
CA ASN A 568 2.38 -23.77 -3.80
C ASN A 568 2.52 -22.92 -2.54
N LEU A 569 2.65 -23.54 -1.36
CA LEU A 569 2.87 -22.84 -0.09
C LEU A 569 4.17 -22.05 -0.10
N LYS A 570 5.24 -22.58 -0.72
CA LYS A 570 6.47 -21.81 -0.92
C LYS A 570 6.24 -20.56 -1.78
N LEU A 571 5.49 -20.69 -2.87
CA LEU A 571 5.16 -19.55 -3.73
C LEU A 571 4.35 -18.49 -2.97
N GLU A 572 3.34 -18.90 -2.19
CA GLU A 572 2.54 -18.02 -1.34
C GLU A 572 3.40 -17.32 -0.28
N VAL A 573 4.31 -18.06 0.38
CA VAL A 573 5.25 -17.48 1.35
C VAL A 573 6.18 -16.46 0.68
N THR A 574 6.72 -16.77 -0.50
CA THR A 574 7.58 -15.80 -1.23
C THR A 574 6.80 -14.55 -1.65
N ALA A 575 5.57 -14.71 -2.15
CA ALA A 575 4.71 -13.58 -2.50
C ALA A 575 4.37 -12.72 -1.27
N GLY A 576 4.08 -13.36 -0.14
CA GLY A 576 3.86 -12.66 1.13
C GLY A 576 5.10 -11.89 1.62
N LEU A 577 6.29 -12.49 1.51
CA LEU A 577 7.55 -11.82 1.86
C LEU A 577 7.84 -10.61 0.97
N ASP A 578 7.57 -10.71 -0.33
CA ASP A 578 7.74 -9.59 -1.25
C ASP A 578 6.71 -8.48 -0.99
N GLN A 579 5.46 -8.83 -0.66
CA GLN A 579 4.45 -7.86 -0.22
C GLN A 579 4.89 -7.13 1.06
N ILE A 580 5.45 -7.85 2.03
CA ILE A 580 6.00 -7.25 3.27
C ILE A 580 7.17 -6.31 2.95
N ARG A 581 8.04 -6.65 1.99
CA ARG A 581 9.14 -5.77 1.57
C ARG A 581 8.62 -4.48 0.94
N LEU A 582 7.62 -4.57 0.07
CA LEU A 582 6.98 -3.40 -0.54
C LEU A 582 6.34 -2.51 0.53
N LEU A 583 5.54 -3.08 1.44
CA LEU A 583 4.94 -2.33 2.54
C LEU A 583 5.99 -1.68 3.46
N LYS A 584 7.11 -2.35 3.73
CA LYS A 584 8.22 -1.74 4.51
C LYS A 584 8.87 -0.58 3.77
N HIS A 585 8.99 -0.67 2.45
CA HIS A 585 9.49 0.44 1.63
C HIS A 585 8.53 1.62 1.67
N ASP A 586 7.23 1.39 1.51
CA ASP A 586 6.20 2.44 1.55
C ASP A 586 6.13 3.12 2.92
N VAL A 587 6.19 2.34 4.01
CA VAL A 587 6.29 2.88 5.38
C VAL A 587 7.53 3.75 5.55
N LYS A 588 8.66 3.39 4.93
CA LYS A 588 9.87 4.21 4.98
C LYS A 588 9.68 5.53 4.22
N GLN A 589 9.08 5.49 3.03
CA GLN A 589 8.78 6.70 2.26
C GLN A 589 7.82 7.63 3.02
N HIS A 590 6.75 7.10 3.60
CA HIS A 590 5.82 7.91 4.39
C HIS A 590 6.48 8.51 5.64
N LYS A 591 7.40 7.81 6.30
CA LYS A 591 8.19 8.39 7.41
C LYS A 591 9.12 9.53 6.95
N GLU A 592 9.66 9.45 5.74
CA GLU A 592 10.47 10.53 5.17
C GLU A 592 9.60 11.73 4.77
N GLU A 593 8.40 11.49 4.23
CA GLU A 593 7.41 12.54 3.95
C GLU A 593 6.90 13.21 5.22
N GLU A 594 6.59 12.45 6.26
CA GLU A 594 6.17 12.96 7.57
C GLU A 594 7.22 13.91 8.15
N LYS A 595 8.51 13.54 8.08
CA LYS A 595 9.60 14.42 8.51
C LYS A 595 9.66 15.72 7.72
N ARG A 596 9.53 15.66 6.39
CA ARG A 596 9.52 16.87 5.54
C ARG A 596 8.34 17.78 5.83
N LEU A 597 7.15 17.21 6.03
CA LEU A 597 5.96 17.96 6.41
C LEU A 597 6.13 18.61 7.78
N HIS A 598 6.71 17.89 8.75
CA HIS A 598 7.00 18.44 10.08
C HIS A 598 8.00 19.60 10.04
N GLU A 599 9.09 19.47 9.25
CA GLU A 599 10.03 20.56 9.02
C GLU A 599 9.36 21.79 8.38
N THR A 600 8.44 21.56 7.43
CA THR A 600 7.68 22.64 6.78
C THR A 600 6.75 23.34 7.78
N ILE A 601 6.05 22.58 8.63
CA ILE A 601 5.18 23.14 9.68
C ILE A 601 6.00 23.99 10.65
N LEU A 602 7.14 23.48 11.13
CA LEU A 602 8.02 24.23 12.02
C LEU A 602 8.50 25.54 11.41
N GLU A 603 8.81 25.56 10.11
CA GLU A 603 9.21 26.79 9.42
C GLU A 603 8.03 27.77 9.30
N GLN A 604 6.83 27.29 8.98
CA GLN A 604 5.62 28.13 8.96
C GLN A 604 5.26 28.67 10.34
N GLU A 605 5.45 27.90 11.42
CA GLU A 605 5.25 28.40 12.77
C GLU A 605 6.24 29.51 13.16
N LYS A 606 7.46 29.48 12.61
CA LYS A 606 8.42 30.58 12.79
C LYS A 606 7.99 31.81 12.01
N THR A 607 7.53 31.66 10.76
CA THR A 607 7.07 32.80 9.95
C THR A 607 5.84 33.45 10.59
N ILE A 608 4.87 32.66 11.07
CA ILE A 608 3.70 33.17 11.80
C ILE A 608 4.15 33.95 13.05
N ARG A 609 5.07 33.40 13.85
CA ARG A 609 5.60 34.09 15.04
C ARG A 609 6.30 35.42 14.70
N ALA A 610 7.02 35.48 13.57
CA ALA A 610 7.62 36.73 13.09
C ALA A 610 6.55 37.76 12.68
N GLN A 611 5.54 37.34 11.92
CA GLN A 611 4.44 38.21 11.49
C GLN A 611 3.61 38.75 12.66
N VAL A 612 3.39 37.94 13.71
CA VAL A 612 2.71 38.39 14.93
C VAL A 612 3.51 39.51 15.60
N LYS A 613 4.84 39.36 15.72
CA LYS A 613 5.71 40.43 16.27
C LYS A 613 5.67 41.70 15.43
N ASP A 614 5.67 41.57 14.11
CA ASP A 614 5.58 42.73 13.22
C ASP A 614 4.22 43.44 13.37
N MET A 615 3.13 42.68 13.51
CA MET A 615 1.81 43.24 13.82
C MET A 615 1.79 43.98 15.17
N GLU A 616 2.37 43.39 16.22
CA GLU A 616 2.48 44.05 17.53
C GLU A 616 3.28 45.35 17.44
N GLN A 617 4.38 45.37 16.66
CA GLN A 617 5.15 46.59 16.41
C GLN A 617 4.32 47.64 15.68
N LEU A 618 3.61 47.28 14.61
CA LEU A 618 2.72 48.19 13.89
C LEU A 618 1.58 48.73 14.76
N MET A 619 1.02 47.89 15.65
CA MET A 619 0.03 48.33 16.63
C MET A 619 0.61 49.35 17.60
N ASN A 620 1.83 49.11 18.10
CA ASN A 620 2.52 50.05 18.98
C ASN A 620 2.81 51.39 18.26
N GLU A 621 3.29 51.34 17.01
CA GLU A 621 3.52 52.54 16.19
C GLU A 621 2.21 53.32 15.96
N ARG A 622 1.12 52.62 15.61
CA ARG A 622 -0.21 53.22 15.46
C ARG A 622 -0.65 53.91 16.76
N ASP A 623 -0.45 53.29 17.91
CA ASP A 623 -0.89 53.83 19.20
C ASP A 623 -0.06 55.05 19.63
N VAL A 624 1.24 55.04 19.32
CA VAL A 624 2.12 56.21 19.50
C VAL A 624 1.68 57.37 18.59
N LEU A 625 1.44 57.10 17.31
CA LEU A 625 0.95 58.11 16.36
C LEU A 625 -0.44 58.63 16.75
N GLY A 626 -1.33 57.75 17.18
CA GLY A 626 -2.65 58.11 17.71
C GLY A 626 -2.53 59.04 18.91
N SER A 627 -1.66 58.72 19.86
CA SER A 627 -1.38 59.58 21.02
C SER A 627 -0.80 60.94 20.63
N GLN A 628 0.11 60.99 19.66
CA GLN A 628 0.66 62.25 19.15
C GLN A 628 -0.40 63.10 18.45
N LEU A 629 -1.29 62.48 17.68
CA LEU A 629 -2.37 63.16 16.96
C LEU A 629 -3.38 63.77 17.92
N VAL A 630 -3.74 63.07 18.99
CA VAL A 630 -4.59 63.61 20.07
C VAL A 630 -3.94 64.83 20.71
N ARG A 631 -2.66 64.74 21.11
CA ARG A 631 -1.94 65.89 21.69
C ARG A 631 -1.90 67.09 20.75
N ARG A 632 -1.67 66.87 19.45
CA ARG A 632 -1.66 67.93 18.44
C ARG A 632 -3.04 68.55 18.24
N ASN A 633 -4.11 67.75 18.29
CA ASN A 633 -5.47 68.27 18.26
C ASN A 633 -5.79 69.13 19.49
N ASP A 634 -5.36 68.71 20.68
CA ASP A 634 -5.52 69.49 21.91
C ASP A 634 -4.74 70.82 21.83
N GLU A 635 -3.51 70.81 21.32
CA GLU A 635 -2.72 72.02 21.06
C GLU A 635 -3.45 72.97 20.08
N ILE A 636 -4.01 72.44 19.00
CA ILE A 636 -4.79 73.23 18.02
C ILE A 636 -6.04 73.82 18.69
N ALA A 637 -6.75 73.07 19.53
CA ALA A 637 -7.91 73.55 20.26
C ALA A 637 -7.53 74.70 21.21
N LEU A 638 -6.45 74.55 21.98
CA LEU A 638 -5.92 75.60 22.85
C LEU A 638 -5.52 76.87 22.07
N LEU A 639 -4.88 76.70 20.91
CA LEU A 639 -4.51 77.83 20.05
C LEU A 639 -5.75 78.54 19.48
N ASN A 640 -6.79 77.80 19.07
CA ASN A 640 -8.04 78.36 18.60
C ASN A 640 -8.75 79.17 19.70
N GLU A 641 -8.80 78.66 20.94
CA GLU A 641 -9.33 79.41 22.08
C GLU A 641 -8.51 80.67 22.35
N LYS A 642 -7.17 80.60 22.28
CA LYS A 642 -6.30 81.77 22.40
C LYS A 642 -6.58 82.81 21.30
N ILE A 643 -6.77 82.38 20.05
CA ILE A 643 -7.14 83.27 18.94
C ILE A 643 -8.49 83.94 19.20
N LYS A 644 -9.51 83.19 19.63
CA LYS A 644 -10.83 83.74 19.97
C LYS A 644 -10.74 84.81 21.06
N ILE A 645 -9.97 84.56 22.12
CA ILE A 645 -9.75 85.53 23.20
C ILE A 645 -9.06 86.78 22.65
N LEU A 646 -7.99 86.62 21.86
CA LEU A 646 -7.28 87.75 21.26
C LEU A 646 -8.16 88.56 20.30
N GLN A 647 -9.01 87.91 19.50
CA GLN A 647 -9.98 88.58 18.64
C GLN A 647 -11.02 89.35 19.46
N SER A 648 -11.53 88.78 20.56
CA SER A 648 -12.45 89.48 21.46
C SER A 648 -11.80 90.73 22.06
N ILE A 649 -10.54 90.63 22.50
CA ILE A 649 -9.78 91.78 23.03
C ILE A 649 -9.55 92.82 21.94
N LEU A 650 -9.18 92.41 20.73
CA LEU A 650 -8.96 93.32 19.60
C LEU A 650 -10.24 94.07 19.24
N ASN A 651 -11.39 93.38 19.11
CA ASN A 651 -12.67 94.01 18.81
C ASN A 651 -13.10 95.01 19.89
N LYS A 652 -12.85 94.69 21.17
CA LYS A 652 -13.07 95.64 22.28
C LYS A 652 -12.17 96.87 22.14
N GLY A 653 -10.89 96.66 21.82
CA GLY A 653 -9.93 97.74 21.59
C GLY A 653 -10.30 98.63 20.40
N GLU A 654 -10.74 98.03 19.29
CA GLU A 654 -11.22 98.73 18.10
C GLU A 654 -12.47 99.57 18.42
N THR A 655 -13.44 98.99 19.12
CA THR A 655 -14.64 99.71 19.56
C THR A 655 -14.29 100.91 20.44
N GLN A 656 -13.37 100.74 21.39
CA GLN A 656 -12.91 101.84 22.25
C GLN A 656 -12.15 102.91 21.45
N TYR A 657 -11.31 102.50 20.49
CA TYR A 657 -10.60 103.42 19.62
C TYR A 657 -11.57 104.25 18.76
N ASP A 658 -12.58 103.62 18.18
CA ASP A 658 -13.62 104.29 17.41
C ASP A 658 -14.42 105.29 18.25
N GLN A 659 -14.77 104.94 19.49
CA GLN A 659 -15.37 105.87 20.44
C GLN A 659 -14.47 107.09 20.67
N ARG A 660 -13.15 106.90 20.87
CA ARG A 660 -12.20 108.02 21.00
C ARG A 660 -12.10 108.86 19.73
N LEU A 661 -12.16 108.25 18.55
CA LEU A 661 -12.20 109.00 17.29
C LEU A 661 -13.48 109.83 17.17
N GLN A 662 -14.63 109.32 17.62
CA GLN A 662 -15.88 110.07 17.69
C GLN A 662 -15.79 111.24 18.68
N ASP A 663 -15.26 111.01 19.89
CA ASP A 663 -14.99 112.07 20.88
C ASP A 663 -14.12 113.19 20.28
N ILE A 664 -13.01 112.81 19.61
CA ILE A 664 -12.12 113.77 18.94
C ILE A 664 -12.85 114.54 17.84
N LYS A 665 -13.72 113.89 17.06
CA LYS A 665 -14.54 114.57 16.03
C LYS A 665 -15.50 115.57 16.66
N LEU A 666 -16.19 115.19 17.74
CA LEU A 666 -17.08 116.08 18.49
C LEU A 666 -16.33 117.29 19.05
N LEU A 667 -15.18 117.06 19.71
CA LEU A 667 -14.32 118.13 20.20
C LEU A 667 -13.81 119.05 19.08
N LYS A 668 -13.48 118.51 17.90
CA LYS A 668 -13.10 119.34 16.74
C LYS A 668 -14.25 120.21 16.24
N ILE A 669 -15.49 119.70 16.24
CA ILE A 669 -16.69 120.48 15.90
C ILE A 669 -16.91 121.58 16.95
N GLU A 670 -16.76 121.25 18.23
CA GLU A 670 -16.90 122.21 19.32
C GLU A 670 -15.85 123.32 19.25
N ILE A 671 -14.59 122.99 18.97
CA ILE A 671 -13.54 123.98 18.71
C ILE A 671 -13.91 124.90 17.54
N LYS A 672 -14.47 124.36 16.45
CA LYS A 672 -14.93 125.18 15.33
C LYS A 672 -16.08 126.11 15.73
N ARG A 673 -17.05 125.62 16.50
CA ARG A 673 -18.17 126.40 17.04
C ARG A 673 -17.66 127.56 17.90
N LEU A 674 -16.81 127.29 18.89
CA LEU A 674 -16.22 128.29 19.77
C LEU A 674 -15.38 129.32 19.00
N ARG A 675 -14.64 128.89 17.96
CA ARG A 675 -13.91 129.82 17.08
C ARG A 675 -14.84 130.74 16.29
N GLN A 676 -15.95 130.22 15.77
CA GLN A 676 -16.96 131.03 15.09
C GLN A 676 -17.64 132.01 16.04
N GLU A 677 -18.00 131.56 17.23
CA GLU A 677 -18.60 132.39 18.28
C GLU A 677 -17.65 133.52 18.69
N LYS A 678 -16.36 133.21 18.94
CA LYS A 678 -15.33 134.23 19.17
C LYS A 678 -15.24 135.25 18.02
N LEU A 679 -15.31 134.78 16.77
CA LEU A 679 -15.24 135.65 15.60
C LEU A 679 -16.46 136.58 15.49
N LEU A 680 -17.66 136.07 15.81
CA LEU A 680 -18.89 136.86 15.87
C LEU A 680 -18.83 137.90 16.99
N LEU A 681 -18.39 137.50 18.19
CA LEU A 681 -18.18 138.42 19.32
C LEU A 681 -17.15 139.51 18.98
N ASN A 682 -16.04 139.17 18.29
CA ASN A 682 -15.08 140.16 17.82
C ASN A 682 -15.71 141.15 16.81
N LYS A 683 -16.57 140.68 15.90
CA LYS A 683 -17.31 141.58 15.00
C LYS A 683 -18.28 142.49 15.76
N GLN A 684 -18.99 141.96 16.77
CA GLN A 684 -19.85 142.75 17.64
C GLN A 684 -19.04 143.80 18.43
N MET A 685 -17.84 143.46 18.90
CA MET A 685 -16.94 144.38 19.57
C MET A 685 -16.49 145.51 18.64
N ASN A 686 -16.15 145.21 17.38
CA ASN A 686 -15.83 146.24 16.39
C ASN A 686 -17.02 147.17 16.13
N ASN A 687 -18.24 146.63 15.96
CA ASN A 687 -19.45 147.44 15.81
C ASN A 687 -19.70 148.34 17.03
N THR A 688 -19.27 147.94 18.23
CA THR A 688 -19.40 148.76 19.44
C THR A 688 -18.56 150.03 19.36
N ILE A 689 -17.42 150.01 18.65
CA ILE A 689 -16.59 151.20 18.42
C ILE A 689 -17.31 152.16 17.48
N ASP A 690 -17.87 151.65 16.38
CA ASP A 690 -18.63 152.46 15.42
C ASP A 690 -19.86 153.08 16.08
N LEU A 691 -20.62 152.30 16.87
CA LEU A 691 -21.76 152.79 17.64
C LEU A 691 -21.35 153.86 18.67
N ARG A 692 -20.18 153.73 19.31
CA ARG A 692 -19.66 154.79 20.20
C ARG A 692 -19.34 156.06 19.43
N GLN A 693 -18.75 155.96 18.23
CA GLN A 693 -18.50 157.13 17.38
C GLN A 693 -19.81 157.78 16.93
N GLU A 694 -20.82 156.98 16.60
CA GLU A 694 -22.14 157.44 16.22
C GLU A 694 -22.84 158.15 17.39
N ILE A 695 -22.73 157.62 18.62
CA ILE A 695 -23.18 158.31 19.84
C ILE A 695 -22.48 159.66 19.99
N PHE A 696 -21.14 159.73 19.84
CA PHE A 696 -20.41 161.00 19.91
C PHE A 696 -20.85 161.99 18.83
N HIS A 697 -21.13 161.52 17.61
CA HIS A 697 -21.66 162.36 16.54
C HIS A 697 -23.06 162.88 16.86
N LEU A 698 -23.94 162.02 17.36
CA LEU A 698 -25.29 162.39 17.79
C LEU A 698 -25.27 163.37 18.97
N GLU A 699 -24.37 163.19 19.95
CA GLU A 699 -24.18 164.14 21.05
C GLU A 699 -23.67 165.49 20.56
N ARG A 700 -22.74 165.49 19.58
CA ARG A 700 -22.26 166.72 18.94
C ARG A 700 -23.37 167.42 18.14
N ASP A 701 -24.20 166.67 17.44
CA ASP A 701 -25.29 167.25 16.64
C ASP A 701 -26.43 167.71 17.56
N LEU A 702 -26.69 167.03 18.67
CA LEU A 702 -27.61 167.46 19.72
C LEU A 702 -27.15 168.76 20.40
N THR A 703 -25.84 168.88 20.69
CA THR A 703 -25.29 170.14 21.24
C THR A 703 -25.36 171.29 20.24
N LYS A 704 -25.11 171.04 18.94
CA LYS A 704 -25.34 172.04 17.88
C LYS A 704 -26.82 172.43 17.78
N ALA A 705 -27.74 171.47 17.82
CA ALA A 705 -29.17 171.74 17.78
C ALA A 705 -29.63 172.55 19.01
N ARG A 706 -29.10 172.25 20.20
CA ARG A 706 -29.34 173.04 21.42
C ARG A 706 -28.80 174.47 21.29
N LEU A 707 -27.61 174.66 20.73
CA LEU A 707 -27.05 175.99 20.45
C LEU A 707 -27.89 176.75 19.41
N GLN A 708 -28.35 176.09 18.35
CA GLN A 708 -29.26 176.67 17.37
C GLN A 708 -30.61 177.05 17.99
N CYS A 709 -31.21 176.19 18.82
CA CYS A 709 -32.43 176.53 19.52
C CYS A 709 -32.24 177.75 20.43
N LYS A 710 -31.11 177.83 21.13
CA LYS A 710 -30.77 178.96 21.99
C LYS A 710 -30.55 180.26 21.19
N ALA A 711 -29.88 180.17 20.04
CA ALA A 711 -29.72 181.30 19.12
C ALA A 711 -31.06 181.75 18.53
N LEU A 712 -31.94 180.81 18.15
CA LEU A 712 -33.29 181.12 17.68
C LEU A 712 -34.18 181.69 18.79
N GLU A 713 -34.04 181.22 20.04
CA GLU A 713 -34.70 181.81 21.20
C GLU A 713 -34.25 183.27 21.43
N GLU A 714 -32.95 183.56 21.28
CA GLU A 714 -32.40 184.92 21.32
C GLU A 714 -32.91 185.79 20.16
N GLU A 715 -32.98 185.25 18.93
CA GLU A 715 -33.57 185.94 17.77
C GLU A 715 -35.07 186.24 17.95
N VAL A 716 -35.81 185.38 18.65
CA VAL A 716 -37.22 185.61 18.98
C VAL A 716 -37.38 186.68 20.08
N GLN A 717 -36.44 186.77 21.03
CA GLN A 717 -36.48 187.77 22.10
C GLN A 717 -36.17 189.20 21.61
N THR A 718 -35.54 189.37 20.45
CA THR A 718 -35.35 190.68 19.79
C THR A 718 -35.70 190.63 18.29
N PRO A 719 -36.99 190.81 17.92
CA PRO A 719 -37.39 190.78 16.52
C PRO A 719 -36.93 192.04 15.76
N LEU A 720 -35.76 191.96 15.12
CA LEU A 720 -35.26 192.92 14.15
C LEU A 720 -35.80 192.56 12.75
N ASN A 721 -37.11 192.74 12.53
CA ASN A 721 -37.68 193.25 11.28
C ASN A 721 -39.21 193.34 11.29
N ILE A 722 -39.67 194.48 10.79
CA ILE A 722 -41.05 194.91 10.59
C ILE A 722 -41.51 194.31 9.24
N HIS A 723 -42.49 193.41 9.27
CA HIS A 723 -43.18 192.68 8.17
C HIS A 723 -42.77 191.21 7.91
N ARG A 724 -43.81 190.35 7.87
CA ARG A 724 -43.78 188.89 7.78
C ARG A 724 -44.25 188.46 6.39
N TRP A 725 -43.34 187.97 5.51
CA TRP A 725 -43.48 186.88 4.51
C TRP A 725 -42.21 186.72 3.62
N ARG A 726 -41.80 185.46 3.30
CA ARG A 726 -41.04 185.08 2.06
C ARG A 726 -41.20 183.58 1.69
N LYS A 727 -41.14 183.32 0.37
CA LYS A 727 -41.47 182.11 -0.44
C LYS A 727 -40.61 180.84 -0.23
N LEU A 728 -41.21 179.67 -0.49
CA LEU A 728 -40.61 178.33 -0.67
C LEU A 728 -40.07 178.12 -2.10
N GLU A 729 -38.90 177.47 -2.23
CA GLU A 729 -38.26 177.09 -3.50
C GLU A 729 -38.11 175.56 -3.63
N GLY A 730 -38.54 174.99 -4.75
CA GLY A 730 -38.25 173.61 -5.17
C GLY A 730 -39.07 173.15 -6.40
N SER A 731 -38.42 172.52 -7.39
CA SER A 731 -39.02 171.93 -8.61
C SER A 731 -38.25 170.67 -9.05
N ASP A 732 -38.92 169.73 -9.73
CA ASP A 732 -38.49 168.33 -10.01
C ASP A 732 -37.40 168.15 -11.10
N PRO A 733 -36.58 167.07 -11.06
CA PRO A 733 -35.43 166.84 -11.97
C PRO A 733 -35.77 166.14 -13.31
N ASP A 734 -34.87 166.31 -14.28
CA ASP A 734 -35.05 166.09 -15.72
C ASP A 734 -34.57 164.69 -16.24
N VAL A 735 -35.09 164.27 -17.40
CA VAL A 735 -35.02 162.93 -18.04
C VAL A 735 -33.59 162.35 -18.15
N VAL A 736 -32.57 163.21 -18.15
CA VAL A 736 -31.15 162.83 -18.23
C VAL A 736 -30.69 162.03 -17.01
N GLU A 737 -31.19 162.36 -15.82
CA GLU A 737 -30.83 161.66 -14.58
C GLU A 737 -31.38 160.22 -14.55
N LEU A 738 -32.57 160.02 -15.13
CA LEU A 738 -33.18 158.70 -15.33
C LEU A 738 -32.36 157.83 -16.30
N LEU A 739 -31.88 158.41 -17.41
CA LEU A 739 -31.05 157.69 -18.39
C LEU A 739 -29.69 157.27 -17.83
N GLN A 740 -29.06 158.09 -16.98
CA GLN A 740 -27.84 157.70 -16.28
C GLN A 740 -28.09 156.52 -15.33
N LYS A 741 -29.23 156.51 -14.64
CA LYS A 741 -29.61 155.41 -13.75
C LYS A 741 -29.80 154.09 -14.49
N ILE A 742 -30.40 154.13 -15.69
CA ILE A 742 -30.56 152.94 -16.55
C ILE A 742 -29.20 152.36 -16.97
N LYS A 743 -28.24 153.20 -17.38
CA LYS A 743 -26.88 152.73 -17.75
C LYS A 743 -26.13 152.08 -16.58
N VAL A 744 -26.29 152.62 -15.37
CA VAL A 744 -25.69 152.03 -14.16
C VAL A 744 -26.29 150.66 -13.86
N LEU A 745 -27.62 150.53 -14.01
CA LEU A 745 -28.31 149.26 -13.81
C LEU A 745 -27.91 148.20 -14.85
N GLN A 746 -27.78 148.57 -16.13
CA GLN A 746 -27.30 147.66 -17.18
C GLN A 746 -25.88 147.14 -16.91
N LYS A 747 -24.96 147.99 -16.44
CA LYS A 747 -23.61 147.56 -16.04
C LYS A 747 -23.64 146.60 -14.85
N ARG A 748 -24.53 146.81 -13.88
CA ARG A 748 -24.69 145.92 -12.72
C ARG A 748 -25.24 144.55 -13.12
N VAL A 749 -26.19 144.49 -14.05
CA VAL A 749 -26.74 143.23 -14.56
C VAL A 749 -25.68 142.42 -15.33
N LEU A 750 -24.87 143.07 -16.18
CA LEU A 750 -23.77 142.40 -16.87
C LEU A 750 -22.73 141.83 -15.91
N HIS A 751 -22.42 142.54 -14.83
CA HIS A 751 -21.49 142.07 -13.80
C HIS A 751 -22.06 140.90 -12.98
N GLN A 752 -23.37 140.91 -12.67
CA GLN A 752 -24.01 139.76 -12.01
C GLN A 752 -24.08 138.54 -12.92
N ALA A 753 -24.31 138.73 -14.22
CA ALA A 753 -24.30 137.65 -15.20
C ALA A 753 -22.91 136.99 -15.32
N SER A 754 -21.82 137.76 -15.31
CA SER A 754 -20.46 137.20 -15.34
C SER A 754 -20.13 136.43 -14.06
N GLN A 755 -20.54 136.90 -12.89
CA GLN A 755 -20.36 136.16 -11.62
C GLN A 755 -21.15 134.85 -11.58
N ALA A 756 -22.36 134.81 -12.16
CA ALA A 756 -23.14 133.58 -12.25
C ALA A 756 -22.44 132.52 -13.11
N ILE A 757 -21.85 132.92 -14.24
CA ILE A 757 -21.08 132.04 -15.12
C ILE A 757 -19.85 131.47 -14.40
N GLU A 758 -19.12 132.31 -13.65
CA GLU A 758 -17.94 131.86 -12.89
C GLU A 758 -18.31 130.85 -11.79
N ARG A 759 -19.44 131.07 -11.10
CA ARG A 759 -19.98 130.14 -10.09
C ARG A 759 -20.41 128.81 -10.72
N GLU A 760 -21.05 128.85 -11.88
CA GLU A 760 -21.47 127.65 -12.61
C GLU A 760 -20.26 126.82 -13.09
N ARG A 761 -19.17 127.49 -13.51
CA ARG A 761 -17.90 126.83 -13.85
C ARG A 761 -17.29 126.11 -12.64
N GLN A 762 -17.23 126.76 -11.49
CA GLN A 762 -16.72 126.15 -10.26
C GLN A 762 -17.55 124.93 -9.83
N LEU A 763 -18.88 124.99 -10.01
CA LEU A 763 -19.79 123.89 -9.69
C LEU A 763 -19.55 122.68 -10.62
N LYS A 764 -19.37 122.91 -11.93
CA LYS A 764 -19.01 121.86 -12.90
C LYS A 764 -17.64 121.22 -12.62
N GLU A 765 -16.65 122.01 -12.19
CA GLU A 765 -15.33 121.48 -11.78
C GLU A 765 -15.44 120.61 -10.51
N ALA A 766 -16.26 121.03 -9.53
CA ALA A 766 -16.52 120.25 -8.32
C ALA A 766 -17.28 118.94 -8.60
N GLU A 767 -18.30 118.98 -9.46
CA GLU A 767 -19.04 117.77 -9.89
C GLU A 767 -18.15 116.77 -10.63
N ARG A 768 -17.23 117.27 -11.48
CA ARG A 768 -16.26 116.43 -12.18
C ARG A 768 -15.29 115.75 -11.21
N LEU A 769 -14.79 116.47 -10.21
CA LEU A 769 -13.94 115.93 -9.15
C LEU A 769 -14.68 114.88 -8.32
N TYR A 770 -15.94 115.13 -7.96
CA TYR A 770 -16.77 114.19 -7.20
C TYR A 770 -17.05 112.89 -7.97
N LEU A 771 -17.42 112.99 -9.25
CA LEU A 771 -17.64 111.83 -10.10
C LEU A 771 -16.36 111.01 -10.32
N ASN A 772 -15.22 111.68 -10.53
CA ASN A 772 -13.92 111.01 -10.63
C ASN A 772 -13.56 110.29 -9.32
N LEU A 773 -13.79 110.90 -8.15
CA LEU A 773 -13.54 110.26 -6.86
C LEU A 773 -14.46 109.04 -6.64
N ARG A 774 -15.74 109.16 -7.01
CA ARG A 774 -16.72 108.08 -6.92
C ARG A 774 -16.35 106.90 -7.83
N GLN A 775 -15.84 107.17 -9.03
CA GLN A 775 -15.40 106.15 -9.98
C GLN A 775 -14.09 105.46 -9.56
N VAL A 776 -13.21 106.16 -8.83
CA VAL A 776 -12.01 105.57 -8.22
C VAL A 776 -12.38 104.73 -7.00
N LEU A 777 -13.28 105.20 -6.14
CA LEU A 777 -13.78 104.45 -4.98
C LEU A 777 -14.55 103.19 -5.37
N SER A 778 -15.33 103.21 -6.46
CA SER A 778 -16.01 102.00 -6.95
C SER A 778 -15.07 100.95 -7.55
N LYS A 779 -13.81 101.32 -7.85
CA LYS A 779 -12.77 100.42 -8.37
C LYS A 779 -11.83 99.91 -7.28
N GLN A 780 -11.94 100.39 -6.05
CA GLN A 780 -11.20 99.83 -4.93
C GLN A 780 -11.92 98.57 -4.41
N PRO A 781 -11.23 97.42 -4.27
CA PRO A 781 -11.82 96.22 -3.70
C PRO A 781 -12.22 96.49 -2.24
N GLY A 782 -13.45 96.11 -1.88
CA GLY A 782 -13.93 96.25 -0.51
C GLY A 782 -13.10 95.44 0.49
N PRO A 783 -13.17 95.74 1.80
CA PRO A 783 -12.38 95.08 2.85
C PRO A 783 -12.49 93.54 2.84
N GLY A 784 -13.63 92.99 2.39
CA GLY A 784 -13.83 91.55 2.23
C GLY A 784 -12.93 90.92 1.16
N ILE A 785 -12.84 91.54 -0.03
CA ILE A 785 -12.01 91.06 -1.15
C ILE A 785 -10.52 91.19 -0.79
N GLN A 786 -10.13 92.24 -0.05
CA GLN A 786 -8.75 92.42 0.37
C GLN A 786 -8.32 91.37 1.42
N ASN A 787 -9.23 90.97 2.31
CA ASN A 787 -9.01 89.87 3.24
C ASN A 787 -8.95 88.50 2.53
N GLU A 788 -9.76 88.30 1.51
CA GLU A 788 -9.68 87.09 0.66
C GLU A 788 -8.38 87.04 -0.13
N LEU A 789 -7.93 88.17 -0.70
CA LEU A 789 -6.65 88.26 -1.40
C LEU A 789 -5.46 87.93 -0.47
N VAL A 790 -5.48 88.42 0.77
CA VAL A 790 -4.43 88.10 1.75
C VAL A 790 -4.46 86.62 2.14
N LYS A 791 -5.65 86.02 2.27
CA LYS A 791 -5.80 84.57 2.52
C LYS A 791 -5.28 83.74 1.36
N THR A 792 -5.66 84.07 0.13
CA THR A 792 -5.19 83.35 -1.07
C THR A 792 -3.70 83.53 -1.28
N GLN A 793 -3.14 84.72 -1.03
CA GLN A 793 -1.70 84.98 -1.12
C GLN A 793 -0.90 84.20 -0.06
N ARG A 794 -1.42 84.05 1.17
CA ARG A 794 -0.81 83.18 2.19
C ARG A 794 -0.90 81.70 1.81
N ALA A 795 -2.05 81.26 1.29
CA ALA A 795 -2.22 79.88 0.82
C ALA A 795 -1.27 79.56 -0.34
N LEU A 796 -1.08 80.52 -1.26
CA LEU A 796 -0.14 80.40 -2.37
C LEU A 796 1.31 80.31 -1.87
N LYS A 797 1.68 81.11 -0.87
CA LYS A 797 3.02 81.07 -0.27
C LYS A 797 3.29 79.74 0.44
N MET A 798 2.34 79.24 1.24
CA MET A 798 2.43 77.93 1.89
C MET A 798 2.53 76.78 0.89
N ARG A 799 1.76 76.82 -0.21
CA ARG A 799 1.87 75.83 -1.29
C ARG A 799 3.20 75.95 -2.03
N GLY A 800 3.70 77.16 -2.27
CA GLY A 800 5.02 77.41 -2.87
C GLY A 800 6.18 76.88 -2.03
N ASP A 801 6.11 77.02 -0.70
CA ASP A 801 7.12 76.45 0.20
C ASP A 801 7.04 74.93 0.25
N LYS A 802 5.83 74.35 0.22
CA LYS A 802 5.63 72.90 0.11
C LYS A 802 6.14 72.34 -1.23
N LEU A 803 5.95 73.08 -2.32
CA LEU A 803 6.49 72.73 -3.63
C LEU A 803 8.03 72.77 -3.62
N LYS A 804 8.65 73.74 -2.94
CA LYS A 804 10.12 73.76 -2.78
C LYS A 804 10.64 72.55 -2.00
N CYS A 805 9.96 72.12 -0.95
CA CYS A 805 10.29 70.88 -0.24
C CYS A 805 10.19 69.65 -1.16
N LEU A 806 9.10 69.53 -1.93
CA LEU A 806 8.92 68.44 -2.89
C LEU A 806 9.96 68.47 -4.02
N ILE A 807 10.34 69.65 -4.49
CA ILE A 807 11.43 69.81 -5.48
C ILE A 807 12.78 69.38 -4.86
N SER A 808 13.04 69.71 -3.59
CA SER A 808 14.27 69.23 -2.92
C SER A 808 14.28 67.73 -2.67
N GLU A 809 13.12 67.12 -2.36
CA GLU A 809 12.96 65.67 -2.24
C GLU A 809 13.13 64.97 -3.59
N LEU A 810 12.56 65.54 -4.66
CA LEU A 810 12.71 65.06 -6.02
C LEU A 810 14.18 65.11 -6.46
N ASN A 811 14.86 66.24 -6.24
CA ASN A 811 16.27 66.38 -6.57
C ASN A 811 17.15 65.38 -5.79
N MET A 812 16.82 65.09 -4.52
CA MET A 812 17.53 64.07 -3.74
C MET A 812 17.26 62.64 -4.26
N ALA A 813 16.04 62.36 -4.70
CA ALA A 813 15.69 61.08 -5.32
C ALA A 813 16.38 60.91 -6.68
N GLU A 814 16.45 61.96 -7.50
CA GLU A 814 17.17 61.98 -8.77
C GLU A 814 18.67 61.79 -8.56
N LEU A 815 19.26 62.40 -7.52
CA LEU A 815 20.67 62.23 -7.18
C LEU A 815 20.98 60.79 -6.75
N LYS A 816 20.12 60.18 -5.91
CA LYS A 816 20.23 58.76 -5.54
C LYS A 816 20.05 57.84 -6.75
N ALA A 817 19.12 58.14 -7.66
CA ALA A 817 18.95 57.37 -8.89
C ALA A 817 20.18 57.48 -9.81
N SER A 818 20.82 58.66 -9.86
CA SER A 818 22.09 58.87 -10.55
C SER A 818 23.24 58.07 -9.90
N GLU A 819 23.36 58.08 -8.58
CA GLU A 819 24.34 57.29 -7.84
C GLU A 819 24.16 55.78 -8.08
N TYR A 820 22.93 55.28 -7.99
CA TYR A 820 22.64 53.88 -8.30
C TYR A 820 22.98 53.54 -9.75
N LYS A 821 22.75 54.44 -10.70
CA LYS A 821 23.11 54.23 -12.11
C LYS A 821 24.63 54.20 -12.31
N ALA A 822 25.38 55.03 -11.58
CA ALA A 822 26.83 55.04 -11.58
C ALA A 822 27.41 53.77 -10.93
N ASP A 823 26.81 53.28 -9.83
CA ASP A 823 27.22 52.04 -9.19
C ASP A 823 26.86 50.82 -10.04
N LEU A 824 25.73 50.84 -10.75
CA LEU A 824 25.39 49.83 -11.74
C LEU A 824 26.41 49.80 -12.88
N GLN A 825 26.87 50.97 -13.35
CA GLN A 825 27.95 51.05 -14.33
C GLN A 825 29.26 50.49 -13.78
N LYS A 826 29.66 50.82 -12.54
CA LYS A 826 30.84 50.24 -11.90
C LYS A 826 30.75 48.73 -11.77
N VAL A 827 29.62 48.18 -11.31
CA VAL A 827 29.41 46.73 -11.21
C VAL A 827 29.43 46.09 -12.61
N THR A 828 28.92 46.78 -13.63
CA THR A 828 28.97 46.29 -15.02
C THR A 828 30.40 46.29 -15.56
N GLU A 829 31.19 47.30 -15.23
CA GLU A 829 32.61 47.40 -15.56
C GLU A 829 33.45 46.36 -14.80
N GLU A 830 33.20 46.16 -13.51
CA GLU A 830 33.80 45.11 -12.68
C GLU A 830 33.47 43.72 -13.20
N LEU A 831 32.22 43.49 -13.64
CA LEU A 831 31.79 42.22 -14.26
C LEU A 831 32.41 42.05 -15.66
N GLY A 832 32.63 43.15 -16.39
CA GLY A 832 33.40 43.19 -17.63
C GLY A 832 34.89 42.90 -17.41
N GLU A 833 35.47 43.40 -16.32
CA GLU A 833 36.83 43.11 -15.87
C GLU A 833 36.98 41.68 -15.39
N LEU A 834 36.02 41.15 -14.66
CA LEU A 834 36.00 39.76 -14.23
C LEU A 834 35.89 38.83 -15.44
N LYS A 835 35.06 39.18 -16.45
CA LYS A 835 35.01 38.47 -17.73
C LYS A 835 36.33 38.58 -18.50
N ARG A 836 37.00 39.73 -18.50
CA ARG A 836 38.34 39.89 -19.08
C ARG A 836 39.36 39.02 -18.36
N LYS A 837 39.42 39.07 -17.03
CA LYS A 837 40.32 38.25 -16.19
C LYS A 837 40.04 36.76 -16.38
N TYR A 838 38.77 36.34 -16.44
CA TYR A 838 38.40 34.95 -16.73
C TYR A 838 38.80 34.52 -18.15
N LEU A 839 38.64 35.39 -19.15
CA LEU A 839 39.07 35.10 -20.52
C LEU A 839 40.60 35.12 -20.67
N GLU A 840 41.30 35.98 -19.92
CA GLU A 840 42.75 35.98 -19.79
C GLU A 840 43.24 34.73 -19.09
N GLU A 841 42.61 34.29 -18.00
CA GLU A 841 42.93 33.05 -17.29
C GLU A 841 42.65 31.81 -18.14
N LYS A 842 41.60 31.86 -18.97
CA LYS A 842 41.31 30.85 -20.00
C LYS A 842 42.34 30.90 -21.14
N LYS A 843 42.86 32.08 -21.49
CA LYS A 843 43.96 32.25 -22.46
C LYS A 843 45.30 31.81 -21.86
N THR A 844 45.61 32.06 -20.60
CA THR A 844 46.85 31.62 -19.94
C THR A 844 46.84 30.12 -19.69
N ASN A 845 45.69 29.52 -19.37
CA ASN A 845 45.53 28.07 -19.34
C ASN A 845 45.62 27.43 -20.75
N ARG A 846 45.19 28.13 -21.81
CA ARG A 846 45.45 27.71 -23.20
C ARG A 846 46.90 27.94 -23.65
N ALA A 847 47.58 28.96 -23.13
CA ALA A 847 48.98 29.26 -23.41
C ALA A 847 49.95 28.36 -22.61
N ARG A 848 49.51 27.76 -21.50
CA ARG A 848 50.21 26.65 -20.83
C ARG A 848 50.20 25.34 -21.62
N ALA A 849 49.46 25.26 -22.74
CA ALA A 849 49.35 24.06 -23.59
C ALA A 849 50.17 24.11 -24.90
N THR A 850 50.93 25.18 -25.20
CA THR A 850 51.88 25.23 -26.34
C THR A 850 52.88 26.38 -26.15
N PRO A 851 54.21 26.14 -26.29
CA PRO A 851 55.25 27.13 -25.98
C PRO A 851 55.62 27.99 -27.19
N LEU A 852 56.31 29.10 -26.89
CA LEU A 852 57.21 29.93 -27.72
C LEU A 852 56.77 31.38 -28.01
N GLU A 853 57.66 32.26 -27.55
CA GLU A 853 58.12 33.50 -28.20
C GLU A 853 57.36 34.83 -27.97
N SER A 854 57.92 35.57 -26.99
CA SER A 854 58.66 36.85 -27.17
C SER A 854 57.92 38.08 -27.75
N THR A 855 57.70 39.10 -26.91
CA THR A 855 58.46 40.37 -26.79
C THR A 855 57.92 41.57 -27.58
N ALA A 856 57.57 42.62 -26.83
CA ALA A 856 57.89 44.03 -27.03
C ALA A 856 57.59 44.72 -28.38
N LYS A 857 56.83 45.82 -28.34
CA LYS A 857 57.36 47.20 -28.52
C LYS A 857 56.28 48.29 -28.49
N GLU A 858 56.70 49.40 -27.92
CA GLU A 858 56.11 50.75 -27.89
C GLU A 858 55.86 51.34 -29.30
N ARG A 859 54.91 52.31 -29.39
CA ARG A 859 55.13 53.72 -29.77
C ARG A 859 53.83 54.39 -30.26
N ASP A 860 53.36 55.37 -29.48
CA ASP A 860 53.37 56.81 -29.76
C ASP A 860 52.94 57.37 -31.14
N TYR A 861 52.37 58.58 -31.07
CA TYR A 861 52.04 59.59 -32.11
C TYR A 861 50.59 59.82 -32.61
N MET A 862 50.11 60.99 -32.19
CA MET A 862 49.51 62.09 -32.97
C MET A 862 48.00 62.20 -33.26
N GLN A 863 47.46 63.30 -32.71
CA GLN A 863 46.29 64.06 -33.14
C GLN A 863 46.42 64.52 -34.60
N GLU A 864 45.32 64.52 -35.34
CA GLU A 864 44.85 65.75 -36.00
C GLU A 864 43.38 65.68 -36.41
N SER A 865 42.82 66.87 -36.54
CA SER A 865 41.45 67.32 -36.69
C SER A 865 40.82 67.05 -38.06
N ALA A 866 39.49 66.93 -38.11
CA ALA A 866 38.67 67.46 -39.21
C ALA A 866 37.16 67.51 -38.85
N SER A 867 36.69 68.74 -38.61
CA SER A 867 35.41 69.30 -39.09
C SER A 867 35.10 68.88 -40.53
N GLU A 868 33.89 68.87 -41.09
CA GLU A 868 32.49 69.05 -40.71
C GLU A 868 31.71 68.90 -42.05
N VAL A 869 30.39 68.64 -41.99
CA VAL A 869 29.36 68.89 -43.03
C VAL A 869 29.12 67.90 -44.20
N ARG A 870 27.99 67.15 -44.03
CA ARG A 870 26.81 66.91 -44.91
C ARG A 870 26.94 66.90 -46.45
N PHE A 871 26.31 65.91 -47.12
CA PHE A 871 24.94 65.93 -47.69
C PHE A 871 24.67 64.69 -48.60
N THR A 872 23.40 64.22 -48.63
CA THR A 872 22.62 63.36 -49.59
C THR A 872 23.33 62.52 -50.67
N GLY A 873 22.88 61.33 -51.13
CA GLY A 873 21.58 60.67 -51.17
C GLY A 873 21.47 59.86 -52.50
N GLY A 874 20.86 58.66 -52.46
CA GLY A 874 20.45 57.82 -53.62
C GLY A 874 21.57 57.04 -54.33
N GLY A 875 21.43 55.80 -54.80
CA GLY A 875 20.32 54.86 -54.90
C GLY A 875 20.80 53.56 -55.61
N PHE A 876 20.12 52.46 -55.30
CA PHE A 876 19.89 51.22 -56.06
C PHE A 876 20.95 50.63 -57.03
N ARG A 877 21.21 49.31 -56.85
CA ARG A 877 20.84 48.31 -57.89
C ARG A 877 20.69 46.89 -57.33
N MET A 878 19.64 46.24 -57.79
CA MET A 878 19.31 44.83 -57.59
C MET A 878 20.26 43.88 -58.34
N SER A 879 20.43 42.66 -57.84
CA SER A 879 20.15 41.43 -58.60
C SER A 879 20.21 40.19 -57.71
N VAL A 880 19.30 39.27 -58.00
CA VAL A 880 18.94 38.04 -57.29
C VAL A 880 19.74 36.85 -57.85
N GLN A 881 19.68 35.73 -57.09
CA GLN A 881 19.80 34.30 -57.44
C GLN A 881 21.24 33.76 -57.46
N GLN A 882 21.56 32.57 -56.94
CA GLN A 882 20.73 31.36 -56.85
C GLN A 882 21.33 30.35 -55.83
N ILE A 883 20.44 29.55 -55.24
CA ILE A 883 20.70 28.34 -54.46
C ILE A 883 21.23 27.23 -55.38
N CYS A 884 22.25 26.45 -54.98
CA CYS A 884 22.10 24.98 -54.76
C CYS A 884 23.41 24.26 -54.34
N SER A 885 23.26 23.51 -53.24
CA SER A 885 23.75 22.14 -52.97
C SER A 885 25.22 21.76 -53.15
N LYS A 886 25.89 21.47 -52.03
CA LYS A 886 26.02 20.10 -51.51
C LYS A 886 26.07 20.10 -49.99
#